data_AF-A0A4Q5HY33-F1
#
_entry.id   AF-A0A4Q5HY33-F1
#
_cell.length_a   1.000
_cell.length_b   1.000
_cell.length_c   1.000
_cell.angle_alpha   90.00
_cell.angle_beta   90.00
_cell.angle_gamma   90.00
#
_symmetry.space_group_name_H-M   'P 1'
#
loop_
_entity.id
_entity.type
_entity.pdbx_description
1 polymer ?
#
loop_
_entity_poly.entity_id
_entity_poly.type
_entity_poly.pdbx_seq_one_letter_code
_entity_poly.pdbx_strand_id
1 'polypeptide(L)'
;MMPQEASNRVLFAGEHLKKALEDAGYSSVMLSDTAGIDKDEVCIRLEQATDTAGLKKEGFTISTRGNMTTVTGNDGNGVIYGCRELIDHVGQYKDLKFPAQLTDAPEMVLRGGCVGIQKMEYLPGRGVYEYPYTPESFPWFYDKEQWIKYLDMLVENRMNSLYLWNGHPFASLVKLEEYPFAVEVDEETFKKNEEMFSFLTAEADKRGIFVIQMFYNILLSKPFAEHYGLKTQDRNRPITPLISDYTRKSVAAFIEKYPNVGLLVCLGEAMDTYEDDVEWFTKTIIPGVKDGLKALGRTDEPPILLRAHDTDCKMVMDAALPLYKNLYTMHKYNGESLTTYEPRGPWSKIHSDLSALGSIHISNVHILANLEPWRWGSPDFVQKAVNAMHNVHGANALHLYPQASYWDWPYTADKLPDGKREYQLDRDWIWYKTWGRYAWNCHRDRSSEVEYWDKQLGDYYGTTSAEAGDILEAYEQSGEIAPKLLRRFGITEGNRQTLLLGMFMSQLVNPYKYTIYPGFYESCGPEGEKLIEYVEKEWKKQPHVGELPLDIVAQVVEHGDKAVAAIDKAVAAVTRNKEEFGRLQNDMHCYREFAYAFNLKVKAAQRVLNYQWGKDLNELDAAIPLMEQSLDHYRKLVALTDSTYYYANSMQTAQRRIPIGGDGGKNKTWKEMLVHYENELANFKANLQLLKDKAAGKVTESAAEIKPLSAANVKILNGLTPVKLATGASLFSNVPGKVDALAAELEGLTAYRMNGDVQRKEGTTIEFEAAAPVNLLVGYFRDDQKKYAKAPKLETDASANDYGQAEPKLTNAVRIAGMPLANVHAYHFEAGKHTLLLPKGYTMVLGFTDAQVTPRNAGLAGAEETMDWMFY
;
A
#
# COMPACT_ATOMS: atom_id res chain seq x y z
N MET A 1 8.16 39.93 -18.73
CA MET A 1 7.53 41.00 -17.95
C MET A 1 6.65 40.43 -16.86
N MET A 2 6.71 41.01 -15.67
CA MET A 2 5.87 40.65 -14.53
C MET A 2 5.18 41.89 -13.95
N PRO A 3 4.04 41.72 -13.25
CA PRO A 3 3.41 42.82 -12.52
C PRO A 3 4.35 43.38 -11.45
N GLN A 4 4.25 44.68 -11.17
CA GLN A 4 5.06 45.33 -10.14
C GLN A 4 4.79 44.77 -8.73
N GLU A 5 3.54 44.36 -8.48
CA GLU A 5 3.11 43.66 -7.26
C GLU A 5 2.79 42.19 -7.57
N ALA A 6 3.81 41.43 -7.98
CA ALA A 6 3.66 40.01 -8.27
C ALA A 6 3.56 39.17 -6.98
N SER A 7 2.67 38.16 -6.97
CA SER A 7 2.62 37.17 -5.90
C SER A 7 3.85 36.25 -5.92
N ASN A 8 4.14 35.57 -4.81
CA ASN A 8 5.26 34.62 -4.72
C ASN A 8 5.25 33.57 -5.84
N ARG A 9 4.05 33.13 -6.26
CA ARG A 9 3.87 32.15 -7.35
C ARG A 9 4.18 32.74 -8.72
N VAL A 10 3.81 33.99 -8.97
CA VAL A 10 4.14 34.69 -10.22
C VAL A 10 5.63 34.97 -10.31
N LEU A 11 6.26 35.37 -9.20
CA LEU A 11 7.72 35.54 -9.11
C LEU A 11 8.45 34.23 -9.40
N PHE A 12 8.06 33.15 -8.71
CA PHE A 12 8.61 31.81 -8.97
C PHE A 12 8.43 31.39 -10.43
N ALA A 13 7.23 31.56 -11.01
CA ALA A 13 6.97 31.22 -12.41
C ALA A 13 7.89 31.99 -13.39
N GLY A 14 8.09 33.30 -13.15
CA GLY A 14 8.97 34.13 -13.95
C GLY A 14 10.45 33.74 -13.83
N GLU A 15 10.93 33.51 -12.62
CA GLU A 15 12.31 33.05 -12.37
C GLU A 15 12.57 31.67 -12.99
N HIS A 16 11.60 30.75 -12.86
CA HIS A 16 11.68 29.41 -13.40
C HIS A 16 11.68 29.42 -14.93
N LEU A 17 10.83 30.24 -15.56
CA LEU A 17 10.83 30.43 -17.02
C LEU A 17 12.12 31.07 -17.51
N LYS A 18 12.61 32.10 -16.82
CA LYS A 18 13.90 32.77 -17.13
C LYS A 18 15.03 31.75 -17.18
N LYS A 19 15.17 30.95 -16.12
CA LYS A 19 16.21 29.92 -16.02
C LYS A 19 16.11 28.90 -17.16
N ALA A 20 14.91 28.39 -17.44
CA ALA A 20 14.70 27.43 -18.52
C ALA A 20 15.03 28.00 -19.92
N LEU A 21 14.77 29.30 -20.16
CA LEU A 21 15.15 29.98 -21.40
C LEU A 21 16.67 30.17 -21.49
N GLU A 22 17.34 30.51 -20.39
CA GLU A 22 18.81 30.61 -20.32
C GLU A 22 19.47 29.26 -20.57
N ASP A 23 18.95 28.19 -19.95
CA ASP A 23 19.42 26.81 -20.17
C ASP A 23 19.20 26.34 -21.62
N ALA A 24 18.20 26.91 -22.32
CA ALA A 24 17.96 26.71 -23.74
C ALA A 24 18.81 27.59 -24.67
N GLY A 25 19.67 28.47 -24.12
CA GLY A 25 20.61 29.31 -24.88
C GLY A 25 20.11 30.71 -25.22
N TYR A 26 18.99 31.17 -24.65
CA TYR A 26 18.49 32.54 -24.83
C TYR A 26 19.00 33.47 -23.74
N SER A 27 19.35 34.71 -24.11
CA SER A 27 19.55 35.80 -23.14
C SER A 27 18.19 36.31 -22.66
N SER A 28 17.93 36.29 -21.35
CA SER A 28 16.64 36.71 -20.81
C SER A 28 16.79 37.68 -19.63
N VAL A 29 15.88 38.66 -19.56
CA VAL A 29 15.83 39.68 -18.51
C VAL A 29 14.40 39.80 -18.00
N MET A 30 14.23 39.91 -16.68
CA MET A 30 12.94 40.20 -16.08
C MET A 30 12.75 41.71 -15.92
N LEU A 31 11.62 42.22 -16.43
CA LEU A 31 11.24 43.63 -16.39
C LEU A 31 9.81 43.80 -15.87
N SER A 32 9.49 44.97 -15.33
CA SER A 32 8.14 45.34 -14.87
C SER A 32 7.29 46.03 -15.94
N ASP A 33 7.90 46.54 -17.02
CA ASP A 33 7.20 47.20 -18.12
C ASP A 33 7.90 46.94 -19.48
N THR A 34 7.34 47.52 -20.55
CA THR A 34 7.87 47.41 -21.93
C THR A 34 8.76 48.59 -22.32
N ALA A 35 9.04 49.54 -21.42
CA ALA A 35 9.73 50.76 -21.78
C ALA A 35 11.18 50.46 -22.16
N GLY A 36 11.54 50.77 -23.42
CA GLY A 36 12.89 50.56 -23.93
C GLY A 36 13.21 49.15 -24.44
N ILE A 37 12.23 48.24 -24.48
CA ILE A 37 12.37 46.92 -25.13
C ILE A 37 12.41 47.10 -26.66
N ASP A 38 13.34 46.46 -27.34
CA ASP A 38 13.40 46.47 -28.80
C ASP A 38 12.17 45.74 -29.38
N LYS A 39 11.60 46.26 -30.46
CA LYS A 39 10.41 45.68 -31.09
C LYS A 39 10.67 44.29 -31.69
N ASP A 40 11.93 43.98 -31.97
CA ASP A 40 12.35 42.68 -32.50
C ASP A 40 12.59 41.63 -31.40
N GLU A 41 12.58 42.01 -30.11
CA GLU A 41 12.71 41.08 -28.99
C GLU A 41 11.38 40.37 -28.65
N VAL A 42 11.47 39.09 -28.29
CA VAL A 42 10.31 38.32 -27.80
C VAL A 42 10.01 38.71 -26.36
N CYS A 43 8.81 39.25 -26.13
CA CYS A 43 8.33 39.60 -24.80
C CYS A 43 7.30 38.57 -24.32
N ILE A 44 7.61 37.90 -23.21
CA ILE A 44 6.65 37.06 -22.49
C ILE A 44 6.10 37.85 -21.31
N ARG A 45 4.79 38.05 -21.26
CA ARG A 45 4.09 38.75 -20.18
C ARG A 45 3.32 37.77 -19.31
N LEU A 46 3.54 37.85 -18.00
CA LEU A 46 2.80 37.06 -17.00
C LEU A 46 1.75 37.94 -16.34
N GLU A 47 0.51 37.48 -16.32
CA GLU A 47 -0.61 38.16 -15.68
C GLU A 47 -1.51 37.15 -14.96
N GLN A 48 -2.21 37.60 -13.93
CA GLN A 48 -3.25 36.82 -13.25
C GLN A 48 -4.61 37.45 -13.58
N ALA A 49 -5.61 36.62 -13.85
CA ALA A 49 -6.97 37.07 -14.14
C ALA A 49 -7.54 37.85 -12.93
N THR A 50 -8.15 39.00 -13.20
CA THR A 50 -8.82 39.84 -12.18
C THR A 50 -10.27 39.40 -11.94
N ASP A 51 -10.91 38.82 -12.95
CA ASP A 51 -12.22 38.16 -12.85
C ASP A 51 -12.05 36.66 -13.13
N THR A 52 -12.39 35.83 -12.15
CA THR A 52 -12.28 34.37 -12.22
C THR A 52 -13.64 33.69 -12.37
N ALA A 53 -14.73 34.45 -12.57
CA ALA A 53 -16.06 33.89 -12.72
C ALA A 53 -16.14 32.97 -13.93
N GLY A 54 -16.55 31.71 -13.72
CA GLY A 54 -16.64 30.68 -14.76
C GLY A 54 -15.30 30.10 -15.23
N LEU A 55 -14.17 30.55 -14.67
CA LEU A 55 -12.85 29.99 -14.96
C LEU A 55 -12.55 28.79 -14.06
N LYS A 56 -11.92 27.76 -14.63
CA LYS A 56 -11.43 26.60 -13.86
C LYS A 56 -10.19 27.01 -13.06
N LYS A 57 -10.14 26.65 -11.76
CA LYS A 57 -8.95 26.83 -10.92
C LYS A 57 -7.73 26.20 -11.60
N GLU A 58 -6.56 26.80 -11.39
CA GLU A 58 -5.27 26.39 -11.96
C GLU A 58 -5.19 26.41 -13.50
N GLY A 59 -6.25 26.85 -14.18
CA GLY A 59 -6.23 27.00 -15.64
C GLY A 59 -5.43 28.22 -16.09
N PHE A 60 -5.06 28.22 -17.37
CA PHE A 60 -4.34 29.32 -17.99
C PHE A 60 -4.75 29.53 -19.45
N THR A 61 -4.47 30.72 -19.97
CA THR A 61 -4.55 31.04 -21.39
C THR A 61 -3.24 31.67 -21.85
N ILE A 62 -2.66 31.12 -22.93
CA ILE A 62 -1.53 31.69 -23.65
C ILE A 62 -2.07 32.35 -24.91
N SER A 63 -1.63 33.57 -25.21
CA SER A 63 -1.97 34.26 -26.45
C SER A 63 -0.74 34.96 -27.04
N THR A 64 -0.54 34.81 -28.35
CA THR A 64 0.63 35.34 -29.04
C THR A 64 0.22 36.29 -30.15
N ARG A 65 0.75 37.51 -30.12
CA ARG A 65 0.54 38.54 -31.16
C ARG A 65 1.87 39.19 -31.52
N GLY A 66 2.39 38.84 -32.70
CA GLY A 66 3.75 39.23 -33.09
C GLY A 66 4.77 38.68 -32.10
N ASN A 67 5.63 39.54 -31.57
CA ASN A 67 6.65 39.16 -30.58
C ASN A 67 6.16 39.20 -29.12
N MET A 68 4.86 39.47 -28.89
CA MET A 68 4.28 39.48 -27.54
C MET A 68 3.52 38.17 -27.29
N THR A 69 3.94 37.42 -26.27
CA THR A 69 3.23 36.27 -25.74
C THR A 69 2.72 36.60 -24.34
N THR A 70 1.42 36.52 -24.10
CA THR A 70 0.83 36.74 -22.77
C THR A 70 0.36 35.41 -22.19
N VAL A 71 0.82 35.10 -20.98
CA VAL A 71 0.33 34.02 -20.12
C VAL A 71 -0.60 34.63 -19.08
N THR A 72 -1.89 34.32 -19.18
CA THR A 72 -2.90 34.70 -18.19
C THR A 72 -3.30 33.48 -17.38
N GLY A 73 -2.87 33.41 -16.11
CA GLY A 73 -3.32 32.37 -15.19
C GLY A 73 -4.63 32.76 -14.52
N ASN A 74 -5.54 31.80 -14.34
CA ASN A 74 -6.79 32.01 -13.60
C ASN A 74 -6.52 32.23 -12.10
N ASP A 75 -5.38 31.72 -11.63
CA ASP A 75 -4.78 31.96 -10.32
C ASP A 75 -3.24 31.85 -10.43
N GLY A 76 -2.53 31.95 -9.30
CA GLY A 76 -1.07 31.81 -9.28
C GLY A 76 -0.55 30.46 -9.77
N ASN A 77 -1.29 29.37 -9.55
CA ASN A 77 -0.92 28.04 -10.09
C ASN A 77 -1.09 28.02 -11.61
N GLY A 78 -2.15 28.64 -12.14
CA GLY A 78 -2.34 28.83 -13.57
C GLY A 78 -1.17 29.56 -14.24
N VAL A 79 -0.59 30.58 -13.59
CA VAL A 79 0.61 31.26 -14.13
C VAL A 79 1.82 30.32 -14.15
N ILE A 80 2.04 29.54 -13.08
CA ILE A 80 3.11 28.52 -13.03
C ILE A 80 2.92 27.51 -14.17
N TYR A 81 1.72 26.97 -14.35
CA TYR A 81 1.45 25.94 -15.36
C TYR A 81 1.47 26.48 -16.79
N GLY A 82 1.04 27.72 -17.02
CA GLY A 82 1.22 28.39 -18.30
C GLY A 82 2.69 28.61 -18.64
N CYS A 83 3.53 28.97 -17.65
CA CYS A 83 4.99 29.02 -17.85
C CYS A 83 5.59 27.63 -18.10
N ARG A 84 5.10 26.59 -17.41
CA ARG A 84 5.50 25.20 -17.68
C ARG A 84 5.19 24.78 -19.11
N GLU A 85 4.01 25.13 -19.64
CA GLU A 85 3.64 24.88 -21.03
C GLU A 85 4.61 25.55 -22.02
N LEU A 86 5.01 26.80 -21.76
CA LEU A 86 6.03 27.47 -22.58
C LEU A 86 7.39 26.76 -22.49
N ILE A 87 7.80 26.31 -21.30
CA ILE A 87 9.06 25.57 -21.11
C ILE A 87 9.00 24.22 -21.86
N ASP A 88 7.88 23.51 -21.79
CA ASP A 88 7.67 22.25 -22.50
C ASP A 88 7.75 22.49 -24.02
N HIS A 89 7.14 23.57 -24.54
CA HIS A 89 7.23 23.98 -25.95
C HIS A 89 8.68 24.26 -26.38
N VAL A 90 9.42 25.07 -25.62
CA VAL A 90 10.84 25.36 -25.92
C VAL A 90 11.68 24.08 -25.86
N GLY A 91 11.42 23.22 -24.89
CA GLY A 91 12.05 21.91 -24.77
C GLY A 91 11.80 21.03 -26.00
N GLN A 92 10.57 21.05 -26.53
CA GLN A 92 10.12 20.23 -27.65
C GLN A 92 10.58 20.75 -29.01
N TYR A 93 10.34 22.03 -29.31
CA TYR A 93 10.52 22.62 -30.64
C TYR A 93 11.81 23.41 -30.80
N LYS A 94 12.52 23.71 -29.69
CA LYS A 94 13.75 24.51 -29.67
C LYS A 94 13.58 25.89 -30.32
N ASP A 95 12.39 26.48 -30.18
CA ASP A 95 12.07 27.83 -30.64
C ASP A 95 11.15 28.58 -29.67
N LEU A 96 10.93 29.87 -29.95
CA LEU A 96 9.99 30.75 -29.23
C LEU A 96 8.71 31.02 -30.03
N LYS A 97 8.31 30.10 -30.92
CA LYS A 97 7.13 30.24 -31.78
C LYS A 97 5.90 29.63 -31.11
N PHE A 98 5.40 30.32 -30.10
CA PHE A 98 4.24 29.88 -29.33
C PHE A 98 2.93 29.94 -30.14
N PRO A 99 1.92 29.11 -29.81
CA PRO A 99 0.63 29.13 -30.48
C PRO A 99 -0.04 30.50 -30.39
N ALA A 100 -0.84 30.85 -31.40
CA ALA A 100 -1.61 32.10 -31.41
C ALA A 100 -2.56 32.19 -30.20
N GLN A 101 -3.16 31.06 -29.83
CA GLN A 101 -3.94 30.91 -28.61
C GLN A 101 -3.92 29.46 -28.13
N LEU A 102 -3.79 29.26 -26.81
CA LEU A 102 -3.94 27.98 -26.13
C LEU A 102 -4.61 28.23 -24.77
N THR A 103 -5.61 27.42 -24.42
CA THR A 103 -6.25 27.46 -23.10
C THR A 103 -6.30 26.05 -22.56
N ASP A 104 -5.89 25.87 -21.30
CA ASP A 104 -5.87 24.55 -20.66
C ASP A 104 -6.11 24.67 -19.14
N ALA A 105 -6.55 23.57 -18.51
CA ALA A 105 -6.78 23.46 -17.08
C ALA A 105 -6.81 21.98 -16.66
N PRO A 106 -6.42 21.64 -15.42
CA PRO A 106 -6.40 20.25 -14.98
C PRO A 106 -7.82 19.65 -14.84
N GLU A 107 -7.93 18.34 -15.13
CA GLU A 107 -9.13 17.54 -14.87
C GLU A 107 -9.23 17.16 -13.38
N MET A 108 -8.15 16.62 -12.80
CA MET A 108 -8.08 16.34 -11.36
C MET A 108 -7.63 17.56 -10.57
N VAL A 109 -8.33 17.92 -9.51
CA VAL A 109 -8.14 19.17 -8.76
C VAL A 109 -7.06 19.10 -7.67
N LEU A 110 -6.72 17.89 -7.21
CA LEU A 110 -5.54 17.62 -6.36
C LEU A 110 -4.73 16.50 -7.01
N ARG A 111 -3.42 16.72 -7.14
CA ARG A 111 -2.48 15.84 -7.85
C ARG A 111 -1.18 15.85 -7.08
N GLY A 112 -0.80 14.76 -6.43
CA GLY A 112 0.37 14.80 -5.56
C GLY A 112 0.98 13.46 -5.19
N GLY A 113 2.25 13.52 -4.79
CA GLY A 113 3.03 12.39 -4.30
C GLY A 113 3.15 12.36 -2.77
N CYS A 114 3.37 11.18 -2.19
CA CYS A 114 3.70 11.04 -0.78
C CYS A 114 5.15 10.66 -0.51
N VAL A 115 5.61 11.06 0.66
CA VAL A 115 6.90 10.66 1.25
C VAL A 115 6.62 10.04 2.61
N GLY A 116 7.13 8.83 2.83
CA GLY A 116 7.05 8.15 4.12
C GLY A 116 8.12 8.65 5.07
N ILE A 117 7.69 9.23 6.20
CA ILE A 117 8.55 9.39 7.39
C ILE A 117 8.45 8.09 8.16
N GLN A 118 8.96 7.03 7.52
CA GLN A 118 8.75 5.62 7.85
C GLN A 118 10.04 4.82 7.54
N LYS A 119 10.16 3.61 8.07
CA LYS A 119 11.30 2.72 7.85
C LYS A 119 10.86 1.31 7.47
N MET A 120 11.81 0.58 6.87
CA MET A 120 11.67 -0.84 6.53
C MET A 120 11.42 -1.74 7.74
N GLU A 121 11.96 -1.36 8.90
CA GLU A 121 11.89 -2.09 10.17
C GLU A 121 11.47 -1.16 11.30
N TYR A 122 10.95 -1.72 12.39
CA TYR A 122 10.59 -0.95 13.56
C TYR A 122 11.80 -0.34 14.26
N LEU A 123 11.61 0.82 14.86
CA LEU A 123 12.57 1.36 15.79
C LEU A 123 12.54 0.59 17.13
N PRO A 124 13.68 0.48 17.84
CA PRO A 124 13.72 -0.17 19.14
C PRO A 124 12.69 0.40 20.13
N GLY A 125 11.87 -0.49 20.70
CA GLY A 125 10.87 -0.13 21.71
C GLY A 125 9.69 0.70 21.17
N ARG A 126 9.45 0.65 19.86
CA ARG A 126 8.35 1.34 19.15
C ARG A 126 7.52 0.34 18.34
N GLY A 127 6.25 0.67 18.15
CA GLY A 127 5.32 -0.09 17.33
C GLY A 127 5.39 0.26 15.85
N VAL A 128 4.51 -0.35 15.05
CA VAL A 128 4.34 -0.04 13.64
C VAL A 128 3.99 1.45 13.44
N TYR A 129 4.53 2.06 12.40
CA TYR A 129 4.37 3.48 12.02
C TYR A 129 5.00 4.55 12.94
N GLU A 130 5.54 4.18 14.10
CA GLU A 130 6.07 5.10 15.11
C GLU A 130 7.53 5.51 14.84
N TYR A 131 7.73 6.63 14.13
CA TYR A 131 9.06 7.16 13.83
C TYR A 131 9.13 8.66 14.12
N PRO A 132 9.77 9.09 15.23
CA PRO A 132 10.02 10.51 15.48
C PRO A 132 10.84 11.15 14.36
N TYR A 133 10.63 12.44 14.12
CA TYR A 133 11.35 13.19 13.09
C TYR A 133 12.74 13.53 13.65
N THR A 134 13.75 12.73 13.28
CA THR A 134 15.13 12.93 13.74
C THR A 134 16.15 12.79 12.60
N PRO A 135 17.29 13.52 12.64
CA PRO A 135 18.36 13.38 11.65
C PRO A 135 18.96 11.97 11.58
N GLU A 136 18.94 11.22 12.67
CA GLU A 136 19.46 9.85 12.73
C GLU A 136 18.59 8.89 11.92
N SER A 137 17.27 9.06 11.99
CA SER A 137 16.33 8.25 11.22
C SER A 137 16.21 8.76 9.78
N PHE A 138 16.12 10.08 9.59
CA PHE A 138 15.77 10.68 8.31
C PHE A 138 16.72 11.82 7.95
N PRO A 139 18.02 11.55 7.71
CA PRO A 139 18.98 12.62 7.40
C PRO A 139 18.57 13.43 6.16
N TRP A 140 17.97 12.76 5.17
CA TRP A 140 17.41 13.35 3.96
C TRP A 140 16.29 14.37 4.23
N PHE A 141 15.55 14.26 5.35
CA PHE A 141 14.48 15.21 5.67
C PHE A 141 15.03 16.60 5.97
N TYR A 142 16.30 16.68 6.42
CA TYR A 142 17.00 17.92 6.77
C TYR A 142 17.88 18.44 5.62
N ASP A 143 17.84 17.79 4.46
CA ASP A 143 18.51 18.24 3.24
C ASP A 143 17.58 19.15 2.43
N LYS A 144 17.83 20.46 2.51
CA LYS A 144 17.05 21.47 1.80
C LYS A 144 17.18 21.37 0.29
N GLU A 145 18.35 21.02 -0.23
CA GLU A 145 18.58 20.91 -1.69
C GLU A 145 17.79 19.73 -2.27
N GLN A 146 17.76 18.62 -1.53
CA GLN A 146 16.95 17.47 -1.90
C GLN A 146 15.45 17.80 -1.94
N TRP A 147 14.95 18.59 -0.99
CA TRP A 147 13.57 19.07 -1.02
C TRP A 147 13.28 19.99 -2.21
N ILE A 148 14.20 20.90 -2.56
CA ILE A 148 14.05 21.73 -3.77
C ILE A 148 13.91 20.84 -5.01
N LYS A 149 14.79 19.84 -5.17
CA LYS A 149 14.72 18.90 -6.29
C LYS A 149 13.38 18.16 -6.35
N TYR A 150 12.86 17.71 -5.21
CA TYR A 150 11.56 17.03 -5.15
C TYR A 150 10.39 17.97 -5.51
N LEU A 151 10.35 19.18 -4.95
CA LEU A 151 9.28 20.14 -5.22
C LEU A 151 9.32 20.65 -6.67
N ASP A 152 10.50 20.85 -7.25
CA ASP A 152 10.66 21.20 -8.66
C ASP A 152 10.16 20.08 -9.58
N MET A 153 10.43 18.81 -9.23
CA MET A 153 9.88 17.64 -9.94
C MET A 153 8.34 17.63 -9.90
N LEU A 154 7.73 17.96 -8.75
CA LEU A 154 6.27 18.08 -8.65
C LEU A 154 5.73 19.18 -9.59
N VAL A 155 6.39 20.35 -9.65
CA VAL A 155 6.00 21.44 -10.56
C VAL A 155 6.15 21.03 -12.02
N GLU A 156 7.25 20.37 -12.39
CA GLU A 156 7.49 19.85 -13.74
C GLU A 156 6.34 18.94 -14.19
N ASN A 157 5.83 18.13 -13.27
CA ASN A 157 4.73 17.20 -13.51
C ASN A 157 3.34 17.78 -13.15
N ARG A 158 3.24 19.11 -12.95
CA ARG A 158 2.02 19.87 -12.63
C ARG A 158 1.25 19.32 -11.42
N MET A 159 1.95 18.72 -10.47
CA MET A 159 1.44 18.28 -9.18
C MET A 159 1.34 19.44 -8.20
N ASN A 160 0.26 19.49 -7.43
CA ASN A 160 -0.08 20.58 -6.50
C ASN A 160 -0.28 20.13 -5.05
N SER A 161 0.08 18.89 -4.69
CA SER A 161 0.06 18.43 -3.30
C SER A 161 1.24 17.52 -2.94
N LEU A 162 1.65 17.59 -1.67
CA LEU A 162 2.69 16.76 -1.07
C LEU A 162 2.17 16.21 0.26
N TYR A 163 2.27 14.89 0.45
CA TYR A 163 1.79 14.22 1.65
C TYR A 163 2.96 13.62 2.45
N LEU A 164 3.08 13.99 3.73
CA LEU A 164 4.05 13.40 4.65
C LEU A 164 3.35 12.35 5.53
N TRP A 165 3.74 11.09 5.42
CA TRP A 165 3.10 9.99 6.15
C TRP A 165 3.89 9.58 7.39
N ASN A 166 3.25 9.66 8.56
CA ASN A 166 3.83 9.26 9.83
C ASN A 166 2.76 8.74 10.80
N GLY A 167 3.13 7.85 11.73
CA GLY A 167 2.20 7.36 12.75
C GLY A 167 1.67 8.47 13.66
N HIS A 168 2.56 9.17 14.35
CA HIS A 168 2.24 10.20 15.35
C HIS A 168 3.20 11.40 15.27
N PRO A 169 3.05 12.27 14.27
CA PRO A 169 4.02 13.33 13.98
C PRO A 169 4.06 14.43 15.04
N PHE A 170 2.94 14.64 15.75
CA PHE A 170 2.74 15.79 16.62
C PHE A 170 3.80 15.92 17.71
N ALA A 171 4.21 14.79 18.30
CA ALA A 171 5.18 14.79 19.39
C ALA A 171 6.62 15.13 18.96
N SER A 172 6.87 15.24 17.65
CA SER A 172 8.12 15.77 17.10
C SER A 172 8.03 17.26 16.68
N LEU A 173 6.82 17.85 16.70
CA LEU A 173 6.51 19.10 16.01
C LEU A 173 5.85 20.17 16.90
N VAL A 174 5.18 19.76 17.98
CA VAL A 174 4.52 20.67 18.94
C VAL A 174 4.90 20.34 20.38
N LYS A 175 4.83 21.36 21.24
CA LYS A 175 4.98 21.25 22.69
C LYS A 175 3.65 21.60 23.33
N LEU A 176 3.23 20.82 24.32
CA LEU A 176 1.99 21.02 25.05
C LEU A 176 2.31 21.40 26.48
N GLU A 177 1.72 22.49 26.98
CA GLU A 177 1.96 22.98 28.35
C GLU A 177 1.54 21.96 29.41
N GLU A 178 0.44 21.23 29.19
CA GLU A 178 -0.07 20.23 30.12
C GLU A 178 0.62 18.86 29.99
N TYR A 179 1.29 18.61 28.85
CA TYR A 179 2.01 17.37 28.58
C TYR A 179 3.45 17.65 28.10
N PRO A 180 4.27 18.38 28.87
CA PRO A 180 5.60 18.81 28.41
C PRO A 180 6.55 17.62 28.23
N PHE A 181 6.30 16.51 28.92
CA PHE A 181 7.05 15.27 28.81
C PHE A 181 6.72 14.46 27.55
N ALA A 182 5.68 14.83 26.78
CA ALA A 182 5.23 14.03 25.64
C ALA A 182 6.10 14.17 24.37
N VAL A 183 7.02 15.13 24.33
CA VAL A 183 7.91 15.39 23.18
C VAL A 183 8.86 14.21 22.97
N GLU A 184 9.02 13.75 21.72
CA GLU A 184 9.83 12.55 21.40
C GLU A 184 11.26 12.83 20.93
N VAL A 185 11.61 14.10 20.80
CA VAL A 185 12.88 14.55 20.27
C VAL A 185 13.52 15.56 21.22
N ASP A 186 14.85 15.65 21.20
CA ASP A 186 15.55 16.67 21.98
C ASP A 186 15.30 18.10 21.45
N GLU A 187 15.70 19.10 22.24
CA GLU A 187 15.46 20.51 21.91
C GLU A 187 16.15 20.96 20.60
N GLU A 188 17.32 20.39 20.29
CA GLU A 188 18.06 20.71 19.07
C GLU A 188 17.28 20.19 17.85
N THR A 189 16.85 18.94 17.90
CA THR A 189 16.07 18.29 16.85
C THR A 189 14.71 18.95 16.69
N PHE A 190 14.03 19.32 17.78
CA PHE A 190 12.77 20.06 17.71
C PHE A 190 12.90 21.37 16.92
N LYS A 191 13.98 22.14 17.15
CA LYS A 191 14.25 23.37 16.39
C LYS A 191 14.56 23.11 14.92
N LYS A 192 15.32 22.04 14.61
CA LYS A 192 15.54 21.62 13.22
C LYS A 192 14.24 21.23 12.53
N ASN A 193 13.32 20.58 13.25
CA ASN A 193 12.00 20.25 12.71
C ASN A 193 11.16 21.50 12.42
N GLU A 194 11.19 22.50 13.30
CA GLU A 194 10.56 23.81 13.06
C GLU A 194 11.14 24.50 11.81
N GLU A 195 12.47 24.52 11.69
CA GLU A 195 13.17 25.08 10.53
C GLU A 195 12.76 24.37 9.24
N MET A 196 12.75 23.04 9.24
CA MET A 196 12.41 22.27 8.05
C MET A 196 10.95 22.40 7.65
N PHE A 197 10.00 22.44 8.60
CA PHE A 197 8.60 22.69 8.27
C PHE A 197 8.38 24.11 7.75
N SER A 198 9.05 25.12 8.32
CA SER A 198 9.00 26.50 7.82
C SER A 198 9.57 26.59 6.40
N PHE A 199 10.73 25.98 6.16
CA PHE A 199 11.35 25.91 4.84
C PHE A 199 10.45 25.20 3.83
N LEU A 200 9.97 23.99 4.15
CA LEU A 200 9.17 23.16 3.26
C LEU A 200 7.86 23.85 2.87
N THR A 201 7.18 24.49 3.82
CA THR A 201 5.92 25.20 3.55
C THR A 201 6.12 26.45 2.70
N ALA A 202 7.18 27.23 2.94
CA ALA A 202 7.51 28.40 2.12
C ALA A 202 7.90 28.01 0.68
N GLU A 203 8.73 26.97 0.53
CA GLU A 203 9.17 26.48 -0.78
C GLU A 203 8.05 25.80 -1.56
N ALA A 204 7.12 25.13 -0.88
CA ALA A 204 5.93 24.54 -1.49
C ALA A 204 4.90 25.60 -1.89
N ASP A 205 4.64 26.62 -1.06
CA ASP A 205 3.63 27.64 -1.36
C ASP A 205 3.98 28.47 -2.61
N LYS A 206 5.25 28.90 -2.74
CA LYS A 206 5.68 29.63 -3.95
C LYS A 206 5.62 28.79 -5.23
N ARG A 207 5.54 27.46 -5.09
CA ARG A 207 5.34 26.49 -6.17
C ARG A 207 3.88 26.08 -6.37
N GLY A 208 2.97 26.59 -5.55
CA GLY A 208 1.56 26.20 -5.61
C GLY A 208 1.26 24.80 -5.10
N ILE A 209 2.12 24.26 -4.22
CA ILE A 209 2.00 22.90 -3.67
C ILE A 209 1.43 22.94 -2.25
N PHE A 210 0.33 22.22 -2.02
CA PHE A 210 -0.29 22.06 -0.73
C PHE A 210 0.38 20.92 0.06
N VAL A 211 1.06 21.27 1.16
CA VAL A 211 1.68 20.30 2.07
C VAL A 211 0.63 19.76 3.05
N ILE A 212 0.59 18.44 3.22
CA ILE A 212 -0.42 17.74 4.01
C ILE A 212 0.28 16.74 4.93
N GLN A 213 0.06 16.85 6.23
CA GLN A 213 0.53 15.88 7.21
C GLN A 213 -0.52 14.78 7.39
N MET A 214 -0.11 13.54 7.13
CA MET A 214 -0.92 12.35 7.39
C MET A 214 -0.59 11.79 8.78
N PHE A 215 -1.60 11.31 9.50
CA PHE A 215 -1.41 10.62 10.78
C PHE A 215 -2.40 9.44 10.98
N TYR A 216 -1.96 8.46 11.77
CA TYR A 216 -2.73 7.27 12.16
C TYR A 216 -3.36 7.45 13.54
N ASN A 217 -4.34 6.59 13.87
CA ASN A 217 -5.07 6.68 15.14
C ASN A 217 -5.39 5.28 15.73
N ILE A 218 -5.42 5.09 17.06
CA ILE A 218 -5.00 6.04 18.10
C ILE A 218 -3.58 5.70 18.56
N LEU A 219 -2.61 6.54 18.18
CA LEU A 219 -1.21 6.44 18.58
C LEU A 219 -0.88 7.54 19.61
N LEU A 220 0.04 7.21 20.51
CA LEU A 220 0.58 8.11 21.53
C LEU A 220 2.11 8.16 21.39
N SER A 221 2.72 9.25 21.84
CA SER A 221 4.17 9.28 21.96
C SER A 221 4.66 8.31 23.02
N LYS A 222 5.85 7.74 22.81
CA LYS A 222 6.47 6.82 23.77
C LYS A 222 6.63 7.43 25.17
N PRO A 223 7.14 8.67 25.34
CA PRO A 223 7.25 9.30 26.65
C PRO A 223 5.91 9.53 27.35
N PHE A 224 4.85 9.87 26.59
CA PHE A 224 3.50 10.02 27.14
C PHE A 224 2.96 8.66 27.62
N ALA A 225 3.11 7.63 26.79
CA ALA A 225 2.67 6.28 27.11
C ALA A 225 3.39 5.74 28.36
N GLU A 226 4.71 5.90 28.45
CA GLU A 226 5.51 5.48 29.61
C GLU A 226 5.13 6.23 30.89
N HIS A 227 4.91 7.55 30.80
CA HIS A 227 4.49 8.36 31.96
C HIS A 227 3.20 7.85 32.60
N TYR A 228 2.25 7.39 31.79
CA TYR A 228 0.94 6.90 32.25
C TYR A 228 0.84 5.36 32.34
N GLY A 229 1.93 4.63 32.07
CA GLY A 229 1.92 3.16 32.08
C GLY A 229 1.02 2.54 31.00
N LEU A 230 0.92 3.20 29.84
CA LEU A 230 0.12 2.78 28.69
C LEU A 230 1.02 2.20 27.58
N LYS A 231 0.43 1.44 26.65
CA LYS A 231 1.03 1.19 25.34
C LYS A 231 0.90 2.44 24.46
N THR A 232 1.85 2.65 23.55
CA THR A 232 1.78 3.74 22.56
C THR A 232 0.55 3.58 21.66
N GLN A 233 0.28 2.36 21.21
CA GLN A 233 -0.92 1.97 20.48
C GLN A 233 -1.43 0.61 20.94
N ASP A 234 -2.75 0.42 20.88
CA ASP A 234 -3.43 -0.84 21.16
C ASP A 234 -4.82 -0.76 20.51
N ARG A 235 -5.07 -1.56 19.48
CA ARG A 235 -6.27 -1.48 18.66
C ARG A 235 -7.56 -1.59 19.48
N ASN A 236 -7.55 -2.46 20.48
CA ASN A 236 -8.75 -2.79 21.25
C ASN A 236 -8.88 -1.92 22.51
N ARG A 237 -8.02 -0.90 22.69
CA ARG A 237 -8.11 0.03 23.81
C ARG A 237 -9.24 1.03 23.57
N PRO A 238 -10.18 1.20 24.51
CA PRO A 238 -11.26 2.18 24.37
C PRO A 238 -10.71 3.62 24.39
N ILE A 239 -11.49 4.54 23.82
CA ILE A 239 -11.23 5.99 23.91
C ILE A 239 -11.33 6.41 25.39
N THR A 240 -10.29 7.07 25.90
CA THR A 240 -10.27 7.63 27.26
C THR A 240 -10.22 9.16 27.23
N PRO A 241 -10.75 9.85 28.25
CA PRO A 241 -10.65 11.31 28.34
C PRO A 241 -9.21 11.83 28.26
N LEU A 242 -8.26 11.11 28.88
CA LEU A 242 -6.83 11.46 28.88
C LEU A 242 -6.23 11.45 27.46
N ILE A 243 -6.45 10.37 26.72
CA ILE A 243 -5.90 10.20 25.37
C ILE A 243 -6.57 11.17 24.38
N SER A 244 -7.89 11.38 24.54
CA SER A 244 -8.65 12.37 23.77
C SER A 244 -8.13 13.79 23.99
N ASP A 245 -7.92 14.20 25.24
CA ASP A 245 -7.41 15.53 25.57
C ASP A 245 -5.99 15.76 25.01
N TYR A 246 -5.08 14.81 25.20
CA TYR A 246 -3.73 14.86 24.63
C TYR A 246 -3.76 15.02 23.10
N THR A 247 -4.58 14.23 22.40
CA THR A 247 -4.65 14.28 20.94
C THR A 247 -5.30 15.57 20.46
N ARG A 248 -6.41 16.00 21.07
CA ARG A 248 -7.09 17.25 20.73
C ARG A 248 -6.14 18.45 20.84
N LYS A 249 -5.37 18.53 21.93
CA LYS A 249 -4.37 19.59 22.14
C LYS A 249 -3.20 19.48 21.17
N SER A 250 -2.75 18.27 20.85
CA SER A 250 -1.72 18.02 19.82
C SER A 250 -2.15 18.55 18.44
N VAL A 251 -3.38 18.25 18.03
CA VAL A 251 -3.96 18.72 16.76
C VAL A 251 -4.14 20.24 16.76
N ALA A 252 -4.70 20.81 17.83
CA ALA A 252 -4.91 22.25 17.93
C ALA A 252 -3.59 23.03 17.84
N ALA A 253 -2.57 22.62 18.60
CA ALA A 253 -1.25 23.22 18.58
C ALA A 253 -0.58 23.09 17.19
N PHE A 254 -0.80 21.98 16.48
CA PHE A 254 -0.25 21.78 15.14
C PHE A 254 -0.89 22.74 14.13
N ILE A 255 -2.21 22.89 14.15
CA ILE A 255 -2.94 23.80 13.28
C ILE A 255 -2.52 25.26 13.54
N GLU A 256 -2.40 25.67 14.80
CA GLU A 256 -1.95 27.02 15.17
C GLU A 256 -0.52 27.30 14.70
N LYS A 257 0.39 26.33 14.88
CA LYS A 257 1.81 26.50 14.57
C LYS A 257 2.14 26.40 13.08
N TYR A 258 1.41 25.56 12.33
CA TYR A 258 1.64 25.30 10.91
C TYR A 258 0.36 25.53 10.08
N PRO A 259 -0.13 26.79 9.99
CA PRO A 259 -1.49 27.11 9.54
C PRO A 259 -1.80 26.77 8.08
N ASN A 260 -0.78 26.56 7.25
CA ASN A 260 -0.93 26.23 5.82
C ASN A 260 -0.77 24.74 5.54
N VAL A 261 -0.52 23.91 6.56
CA VAL A 261 -0.37 22.46 6.41
C VAL A 261 -1.72 21.77 6.61
N GLY A 262 -2.15 20.99 5.63
CA GLY A 262 -3.37 20.19 5.70
C GLY A 262 -3.23 18.96 6.59
N LEU A 263 -4.37 18.33 6.91
CA LEU A 263 -4.41 17.07 7.65
C LEU A 263 -5.06 15.96 6.82
N LEU A 264 -4.37 14.82 6.72
CA LEU A 264 -4.92 13.56 6.21
C LEU A 264 -5.08 12.57 7.37
N VAL A 265 -6.33 12.29 7.73
CA VAL A 265 -6.68 11.50 8.91
C VAL A 265 -6.95 10.06 8.50
N CYS A 266 -6.24 9.11 9.12
CA CYS A 266 -6.58 7.70 9.10
C CYS A 266 -7.27 7.32 10.41
N LEU A 267 -8.53 6.90 10.35
CA LEU A 267 -9.26 6.40 11.52
C LEU A 267 -8.91 4.93 11.77
N GLY A 268 -7.64 4.68 12.02
CA GLY A 268 -7.04 3.36 12.18
C GLY A 268 -5.51 3.44 12.12
N GLU A 269 -4.78 2.35 12.28
CA GLU A 269 -5.27 0.97 12.44
C GLU A 269 -5.38 0.53 13.91
N ALA A 270 -5.15 1.44 14.85
CA ALA A 270 -5.25 1.19 16.28
C ALA A 270 -6.58 1.72 16.85
N MET A 271 -7.69 1.36 16.20
CA MET A 271 -9.06 1.60 16.67
C MET A 271 -9.93 0.35 16.52
N ASP A 272 -10.79 0.11 17.51
CA ASP A 272 -11.53 -1.14 17.67
C ASP A 272 -12.75 -1.21 16.73
N THR A 273 -13.66 -0.22 16.81
CA THR A 273 -14.93 -0.25 16.08
C THR A 273 -15.24 1.05 15.32
N TYR A 274 -16.12 0.94 14.33
CA TYR A 274 -16.57 2.09 13.53
C TYR A 274 -17.31 3.16 14.36
N GLU A 275 -17.95 2.76 15.47
CA GLU A 275 -18.53 3.70 16.43
C GLU A 275 -17.45 4.51 17.16
N ASP A 276 -16.33 3.87 17.51
CA ASP A 276 -15.16 4.55 18.09
C ASP A 276 -14.54 5.49 17.05
N ASP A 277 -14.48 5.11 15.76
CA ASP A 277 -14.00 5.98 14.67
C ASP A 277 -14.79 7.29 14.58
N VAL A 278 -16.12 7.19 14.60
CA VAL A 278 -17.04 8.32 14.56
C VAL A 278 -16.85 9.20 15.78
N GLU A 279 -16.79 8.60 16.97
CA GLU A 279 -16.56 9.34 18.21
C GLU A 279 -15.23 10.09 18.20
N TRP A 280 -14.15 9.42 17.82
CA TRP A 280 -12.82 10.01 17.76
C TRP A 280 -12.74 11.18 16.79
N PHE A 281 -13.25 10.99 15.57
CA PHE A 281 -13.20 12.04 14.55
C PHE A 281 -14.05 13.26 14.92
N THR A 282 -15.27 13.03 15.43
CA THR A 282 -16.24 14.10 15.69
C THR A 282 -16.06 14.79 17.04
N LYS A 283 -15.48 14.12 18.04
CA LYS A 283 -15.32 14.66 19.41
C LYS A 283 -13.89 14.99 19.79
N THR A 284 -12.89 14.49 19.06
CA THR A 284 -11.47 14.74 19.35
C THR A 284 -10.79 15.50 18.22
N ILE A 285 -10.80 14.95 17.01
CA ILE A 285 -10.03 15.51 15.88
C ILE A 285 -10.64 16.82 15.36
N ILE A 286 -11.91 16.82 14.94
CA ILE A 286 -12.58 18.04 14.43
C ILE A 286 -12.57 19.17 15.47
N PRO A 287 -12.89 18.92 16.76
CA PRO A 287 -12.77 19.96 17.78
C PRO A 287 -11.35 20.50 17.93
N GLY A 288 -10.31 19.65 17.88
CA GLY A 288 -8.91 20.10 17.90
C GLY A 288 -8.56 21.00 16.71
N VAL A 289 -9.02 20.65 15.51
CA VAL A 289 -8.84 21.51 14.32
C VAL A 289 -9.52 22.86 14.52
N LYS A 290 -10.77 22.87 15.00
CA LYS A 290 -11.52 24.11 15.25
C LYS A 290 -10.90 24.97 16.33
N ASP A 291 -10.33 24.37 17.38
CA ASP A 291 -9.62 25.11 18.43
C ASP A 291 -8.41 25.84 17.85
N GLY A 292 -7.60 25.17 17.01
CA GLY A 292 -6.46 25.79 16.34
C GLY A 292 -6.87 26.89 15.34
N LEU A 293 -7.91 26.66 14.53
CA LEU A 293 -8.44 27.69 13.62
C LEU A 293 -8.97 28.92 14.37
N LYS A 294 -9.65 28.69 15.50
CA LYS A 294 -10.15 29.75 16.38
C LYS A 294 -8.99 30.56 17.00
N ALA A 295 -7.91 29.90 17.43
CA ALA A 295 -6.72 30.58 17.95
C ALA A 295 -6.07 31.49 16.89
N LEU A 296 -6.07 31.07 15.63
CA LEU A 296 -5.60 31.86 14.48
C LEU A 296 -6.58 32.97 14.03
N GLY A 297 -7.81 33.00 14.56
CA GLY A 297 -8.87 33.89 14.08
C GLY A 297 -9.32 33.59 12.65
N ARG A 298 -9.05 32.39 12.13
CA ARG A 298 -9.49 31.97 10.78
C ARG A 298 -10.97 31.66 10.78
N THR A 299 -11.67 32.23 9.80
CA THR A 299 -13.11 32.02 9.58
C THR A 299 -13.39 31.17 8.36
N ASP A 300 -12.38 30.88 7.54
CA ASP A 300 -12.45 29.91 6.48
C ASP A 300 -12.31 28.48 7.04
N GLU A 301 -12.98 27.52 6.40
CA GLU A 301 -12.83 26.09 6.73
C GLU A 301 -11.88 25.43 5.72
N PRO A 302 -10.56 25.33 5.99
CA PRO A 302 -9.64 24.59 5.13
C PRO A 302 -10.00 23.10 5.08
N PRO A 303 -9.65 22.35 4.03
CA PRO A 303 -10.09 20.97 3.91
C PRO A 303 -9.44 20.04 4.96
N ILE A 304 -10.24 19.14 5.53
CA ILE A 304 -9.74 17.96 6.26
C ILE A 304 -9.93 16.75 5.35
N LEU A 305 -8.86 15.99 5.12
CA LEU A 305 -8.90 14.80 4.27
C LEU A 305 -9.09 13.57 5.15
N LEU A 306 -10.07 12.72 4.83
CA LEU A 306 -10.37 11.48 5.55
C LEU A 306 -10.09 10.27 4.68
N ARG A 307 -9.28 9.33 5.17
CA ARG A 307 -9.11 8.02 4.51
C ARG A 307 -10.32 7.12 4.81
N ALA A 308 -10.79 6.39 3.80
CA ALA A 308 -11.77 5.32 3.96
C ALA A 308 -11.14 3.97 4.37
N HIS A 309 -9.85 3.97 4.74
CA HIS A 309 -9.12 2.79 5.19
C HIS A 309 -9.53 2.41 6.61
N ASP A 310 -9.81 1.12 6.84
CA ASP A 310 -10.16 0.54 8.15
C ASP A 310 -11.37 1.18 8.87
N THR A 311 -12.24 1.89 8.13
CA THR A 311 -13.40 2.58 8.72
C THR A 311 -14.66 2.47 7.85
N ASP A 312 -15.83 2.67 8.45
CA ASP A 312 -17.07 2.95 7.70
C ASP A 312 -17.13 4.44 7.36
N CYS A 313 -16.49 4.78 6.24
CA CYS A 313 -16.32 6.18 5.83
C CYS A 313 -17.68 6.88 5.61
N LYS A 314 -18.72 6.16 5.20
CA LYS A 314 -20.07 6.75 5.08
C LYS A 314 -20.59 7.17 6.45
N MET A 315 -20.52 6.28 7.44
CA MET A 315 -20.95 6.56 8.81
C MET A 315 -20.21 7.77 9.41
N VAL A 316 -18.90 7.85 9.18
CA VAL A 316 -18.08 8.97 9.63
C VAL A 316 -18.47 10.28 8.92
N MET A 317 -18.61 10.27 7.60
CA MET A 317 -18.97 11.46 6.83
C MET A 317 -20.35 12.00 7.21
N ASP A 318 -21.35 11.12 7.37
CA ASP A 318 -22.70 11.50 7.78
C ASP A 318 -22.70 12.23 9.15
N ALA A 319 -21.84 11.80 10.08
CA ALA A 319 -21.70 12.42 11.40
C ALA A 319 -20.81 13.68 11.41
N ALA A 320 -19.81 13.75 10.53
CA ALA A 320 -18.81 14.81 10.50
C ALA A 320 -19.25 16.05 9.70
N LEU A 321 -19.96 15.87 8.58
CA LEU A 321 -20.42 16.97 7.72
C LEU A 321 -21.27 18.04 8.45
N PRO A 322 -22.14 17.70 9.42
CA PRO A 322 -22.80 18.71 10.25
C PRO A 322 -21.83 19.60 11.02
N LEU A 323 -20.67 19.07 11.42
CA LEU A 323 -19.67 19.73 12.25
C LEU A 323 -18.62 20.47 11.41
N TYR A 324 -18.24 19.97 10.24
CA TYR A 324 -17.21 20.57 9.39
C TYR A 324 -17.58 20.35 7.92
N LYS A 325 -17.70 21.42 7.12
CA LYS A 325 -18.27 21.33 5.77
C LYS A 325 -17.24 20.92 4.72
N ASN A 326 -16.00 21.37 4.86
CA ASN A 326 -14.95 21.12 3.88
C ASN A 326 -14.21 19.80 4.17
N LEU A 327 -14.84 18.67 3.86
CA LEU A 327 -14.28 17.33 4.03
C LEU A 327 -13.98 16.69 2.68
N TYR A 328 -12.75 16.21 2.51
CA TYR A 328 -12.33 15.42 1.34
C TYR A 328 -12.20 13.96 1.74
N THR A 329 -12.37 13.05 0.79
CA THR A 329 -12.24 11.60 1.05
C THR A 329 -11.10 11.02 0.23
N MET A 330 -10.45 9.98 0.75
CA MET A 330 -9.39 9.25 0.05
C MET A 330 -9.60 7.75 0.18
N HIS A 331 -9.53 7.02 -0.94
CA HIS A 331 -9.61 5.56 -0.92
C HIS A 331 -8.60 4.91 -1.89
N LYS A 332 -8.16 3.70 -1.56
CA LYS A 332 -7.14 2.94 -2.30
C LYS A 332 -7.67 2.53 -3.67
N TYR A 333 -6.95 2.81 -4.76
CA TYR A 333 -7.41 2.52 -6.13
C TYR A 333 -7.62 1.02 -6.38
N ASN A 334 -6.61 0.20 -6.08
CA ASN A 334 -6.62 -1.26 -6.23
C ASN A 334 -6.11 -1.93 -4.94
N GLY A 335 -6.48 -1.37 -3.79
CA GLY A 335 -5.85 -1.77 -2.53
C GLY A 335 -4.40 -1.25 -2.42
N GLU A 336 -3.47 -2.06 -1.93
CA GLU A 336 -2.04 -1.73 -1.74
C GLU A 336 -1.16 -2.14 -2.93
N SER A 337 -1.76 -2.33 -4.09
CA SER A 337 -1.12 -2.76 -5.33
C SER A 337 -1.66 -1.98 -6.53
N LEU A 338 -1.10 -2.25 -7.72
CA LEU A 338 -1.65 -1.82 -9.00
C LEU A 338 -2.01 -3.06 -9.83
N THR A 339 -3.29 -3.28 -10.09
CA THR A 339 -3.80 -4.56 -10.61
C THR A 339 -4.58 -4.45 -11.91
N THR A 340 -5.26 -3.32 -12.12
CA THR A 340 -6.16 -3.20 -13.27
C THR A 340 -6.43 -1.75 -13.66
N TYR A 341 -6.76 -1.54 -14.93
CA TYR A 341 -7.46 -0.37 -15.43
C TYR A 341 -8.94 -0.64 -15.72
N GLU A 342 -9.45 -1.82 -15.33
CA GLU A 342 -10.84 -2.26 -15.41
C GLU A 342 -11.37 -2.64 -14.00
N PRO A 343 -11.37 -1.72 -13.02
CA PRO A 343 -11.89 -2.01 -11.69
C PRO A 343 -13.41 -2.18 -11.71
N ARG A 344 -13.96 -2.94 -10.75
CA ARG A 344 -15.41 -3.19 -10.64
C ARG A 344 -15.84 -3.57 -9.22
N GLY A 345 -17.08 -4.04 -9.09
CA GLY A 345 -17.54 -4.75 -7.89
C GLY A 345 -17.65 -3.87 -6.64
N PRO A 346 -17.57 -4.47 -5.43
CA PRO A 346 -17.86 -3.76 -4.18
C PRO A 346 -16.91 -2.60 -3.88
N TRP A 347 -15.62 -2.66 -4.23
CA TRP A 347 -14.70 -1.54 -3.94
C TRP A 347 -14.91 -0.35 -4.87
N SER A 348 -15.24 -0.58 -6.14
CA SER A 348 -15.68 0.52 -7.02
C SER A 348 -16.98 1.16 -6.53
N LYS A 349 -17.87 0.38 -5.91
CA LYS A 349 -19.07 0.93 -5.26
C LYS A 349 -18.72 1.87 -4.11
N ILE A 350 -17.77 1.50 -3.24
CA ILE A 350 -17.26 2.38 -2.17
C ILE A 350 -16.74 3.70 -2.76
N HIS A 351 -15.90 3.64 -3.80
CA HIS A 351 -15.43 4.84 -4.49
C HIS A 351 -16.57 5.73 -5.00
N SER A 352 -17.53 5.15 -5.74
CA SER A 352 -18.65 5.90 -6.30
C SER A 352 -19.55 6.52 -5.24
N ASP A 353 -19.75 5.84 -4.09
CA ASP A 353 -20.53 6.37 -2.97
C ASP A 353 -19.84 7.57 -2.30
N LEU A 354 -18.51 7.52 -2.17
CA LEU A 354 -17.72 8.62 -1.61
C LEU A 354 -17.66 9.81 -2.58
N SER A 355 -17.53 9.54 -3.88
CA SER A 355 -17.57 10.55 -4.93
C SER A 355 -18.94 11.27 -4.99
N ALA A 356 -20.03 10.53 -4.82
CA ALA A 356 -21.40 11.05 -4.84
C ALA A 356 -21.71 12.07 -3.72
N LEU A 357 -20.83 12.21 -2.71
CA LEU A 357 -20.93 13.28 -1.71
C LEU A 357 -20.75 14.69 -2.30
N GLY A 358 -20.27 14.81 -3.55
CA GLY A 358 -20.15 16.09 -4.25
C GLY A 358 -18.96 16.95 -3.81
N SER A 359 -17.98 16.33 -3.14
CA SER A 359 -16.72 16.94 -2.69
C SER A 359 -15.52 16.39 -3.50
N ILE A 360 -14.29 16.64 -3.05
CA ILE A 360 -13.10 16.03 -3.63
C ILE A 360 -12.96 14.60 -3.12
N HIS A 361 -12.90 13.65 -4.06
CA HIS A 361 -12.62 12.25 -3.81
C HIS A 361 -11.29 11.85 -4.47
N ILE A 362 -10.33 11.48 -3.63
CA ILE A 362 -8.94 11.23 -3.99
C ILE A 362 -8.72 9.74 -4.20
N SER A 363 -8.30 9.35 -5.39
CA SER A 363 -7.80 8.00 -5.66
C SER A 363 -6.37 7.87 -5.17
N ASN A 364 -6.11 6.90 -4.29
CA ASN A 364 -4.80 6.64 -3.72
C ASN A 364 -4.17 5.41 -4.39
N VAL A 365 -3.17 5.63 -5.24
CA VAL A 365 -2.31 4.57 -5.78
C VAL A 365 -1.28 4.24 -4.71
N HIS A 366 -1.51 3.15 -4.00
CA HIS A 366 -1.00 2.97 -2.64
C HIS A 366 -0.01 1.81 -2.55
N ILE A 367 1.16 2.04 -1.94
CA ILE A 367 2.23 1.08 -1.59
C ILE A 367 2.88 0.33 -2.76
N LEU A 368 2.11 -0.25 -3.69
CA LEU A 368 2.57 -0.97 -4.88
C LEU A 368 3.32 -2.26 -4.55
N ALA A 369 2.76 -3.04 -3.61
CA ALA A 369 3.36 -4.28 -3.11
C ALA A 369 3.72 -5.29 -4.21
N ASN A 370 2.93 -5.33 -5.29
CA ASN A 370 3.17 -6.24 -6.40
C ASN A 370 4.24 -5.77 -7.39
N LEU A 371 4.65 -4.49 -7.34
CA LEU A 371 5.67 -3.93 -8.22
C LEU A 371 7.07 -3.92 -7.59
N GLU A 372 7.18 -4.08 -6.27
CA GLU A 372 8.49 -4.04 -5.61
C GLU A 372 9.40 -5.22 -6.01
N PRO A 373 10.65 -5.00 -6.47
CA PRO A 373 11.37 -3.71 -6.50
C PRO A 373 11.68 -3.15 -7.90
N TRP A 374 11.35 -3.88 -8.97
CA TRP A 374 11.81 -3.59 -10.33
C TRP A 374 11.16 -2.33 -10.92
N ARG A 375 11.82 -1.72 -11.91
CA ARG A 375 11.29 -0.54 -12.61
C ARG A 375 9.93 -0.85 -13.25
N TRP A 376 8.96 0.03 -13.01
CA TRP A 376 7.64 0.00 -13.66
C TRP A 376 7.24 1.42 -14.07
N GLY A 377 6.74 1.60 -15.29
CA GLY A 377 6.45 2.93 -15.82
C GLY A 377 5.60 2.96 -17.08
N SER A 378 4.64 2.02 -17.23
CA SER A 378 3.81 1.87 -18.44
C SER A 378 2.85 3.06 -18.64
N PRO A 379 3.03 3.93 -19.66
CA PRO A 379 2.12 5.05 -19.86
C PRO A 379 0.72 4.64 -20.30
N ASP A 380 0.60 3.63 -21.17
CA ASP A 380 -0.71 3.09 -21.58
C ASP A 380 -1.54 2.59 -20.40
N PHE A 381 -0.93 1.83 -19.49
CA PHE A 381 -1.62 1.34 -18.29
C PHE A 381 -2.11 2.50 -17.43
N VAL A 382 -1.25 3.49 -17.16
CA VAL A 382 -1.60 4.64 -16.32
C VAL A 382 -2.70 5.48 -16.96
N GLN A 383 -2.63 5.75 -18.27
CA GLN A 383 -3.68 6.49 -18.96
C GLN A 383 -5.04 5.81 -18.81
N LYS A 384 -5.09 4.49 -19.03
CA LYS A 384 -6.32 3.70 -18.85
C LYS A 384 -6.79 3.70 -17.38
N ALA A 385 -5.86 3.58 -16.43
CA ALA A 385 -6.18 3.59 -15.00
C ALA A 385 -6.79 4.92 -14.56
N VAL A 386 -6.25 6.07 -14.99
CA VAL A 386 -6.81 7.39 -14.67
C VAL A 386 -8.18 7.59 -15.35
N ASN A 387 -8.36 7.10 -16.58
CA ASN A 387 -9.69 7.06 -17.20
C ASN A 387 -10.69 6.26 -16.35
N ALA A 388 -10.29 5.11 -15.79
CA ALA A 388 -11.14 4.34 -14.89
C ALA A 388 -11.38 5.03 -13.54
N MET A 389 -10.40 5.77 -13.01
CA MET A 389 -10.59 6.60 -11.82
C MET A 389 -11.73 7.59 -12.02
N HIS A 390 -11.81 8.23 -13.17
CA HIS A 390 -12.93 9.12 -13.50
C HIS A 390 -14.23 8.34 -13.77
N ASN A 391 -14.20 7.38 -14.69
CA ASN A 391 -15.42 6.82 -15.27
C ASN A 391 -16.07 5.71 -14.43
N VAL A 392 -15.28 5.01 -13.60
CA VAL A 392 -15.78 3.93 -12.73
C VAL A 392 -15.85 4.38 -11.28
N HIS A 393 -14.79 5.03 -10.78
CA HIS A 393 -14.70 5.43 -9.38
C HIS A 393 -15.27 6.83 -9.10
N GLY A 394 -15.43 7.68 -10.12
CA GLY A 394 -15.84 9.07 -9.96
C GLY A 394 -14.82 9.94 -9.22
N ALA A 395 -13.55 9.51 -9.12
CA ALA A 395 -12.51 10.29 -8.47
C ALA A 395 -12.15 11.52 -9.31
N ASN A 396 -11.83 12.62 -8.62
CA ASN A 396 -11.43 13.89 -9.22
C ASN A 396 -10.10 14.41 -8.65
N ALA A 397 -9.35 13.54 -7.97
CA ALA A 397 -8.04 13.82 -7.40
C ALA A 397 -7.18 12.55 -7.33
N LEU A 398 -5.85 12.74 -7.31
CA LEU A 398 -4.85 11.69 -7.26
C LEU A 398 -3.88 11.89 -6.09
N HIS A 399 -3.64 10.82 -5.35
CA HIS A 399 -2.56 10.64 -4.40
C HIS A 399 -1.67 9.47 -4.85
N LEU A 400 -0.37 9.69 -4.93
CA LEU A 400 0.58 8.77 -5.54
C LEU A 400 1.69 8.35 -4.57
N TYR A 401 1.82 7.05 -4.31
CA TYR A 401 3.00 6.50 -3.65
C TYR A 401 4.22 6.48 -4.60
N PRO A 402 5.46 6.42 -4.06
CA PRO A 402 6.62 6.06 -4.87
C PRO A 402 6.42 4.71 -5.55
N GLN A 403 7.00 4.52 -6.74
CA GLN A 403 6.79 3.31 -7.56
C GLN A 403 7.13 2.01 -6.82
N ALA A 404 8.19 2.03 -6.02
CA ALA A 404 8.59 0.98 -5.11
C ALA A 404 9.43 1.58 -3.98
N SER A 405 9.76 0.77 -2.96
CA SER A 405 10.66 1.17 -1.86
C SER A 405 10.14 2.31 -0.99
N TYR A 406 8.83 2.43 -0.81
CA TYR A 406 8.21 3.46 0.05
C TYR A 406 8.84 3.51 1.46
N TRP A 407 9.14 2.34 2.03
CA TRP A 407 9.68 2.22 3.39
C TRP A 407 11.19 2.52 3.50
N ASP A 408 11.88 2.79 2.38
CA ASP A 408 13.33 3.11 2.34
C ASP A 408 13.64 4.43 1.60
N TRP A 409 12.70 5.38 1.63
CA TRP A 409 12.92 6.71 1.06
C TRP A 409 14.22 7.35 1.60
N PRO A 410 15.08 7.94 0.74
CA PRO A 410 14.85 8.33 -0.66
C PRO A 410 15.41 7.36 -1.71
N TYR A 411 15.74 6.13 -1.31
CA TYR A 411 16.52 5.21 -2.12
C TYR A 411 15.69 4.07 -2.72
N THR A 412 16.15 3.54 -3.84
CA THR A 412 15.61 2.34 -4.47
C THR A 412 16.28 1.09 -3.87
N ALA A 413 15.75 -0.10 -4.19
CA ALA A 413 16.37 -1.36 -3.79
C ALA A 413 17.57 -1.78 -4.65
N ASP A 414 17.91 -0.99 -5.68
CA ASP A 414 19.03 -1.26 -6.59
C ASP A 414 20.37 -1.27 -5.82
N LYS A 415 21.21 -2.24 -6.17
CA LYS A 415 22.56 -2.42 -5.63
C LYS A 415 23.57 -2.00 -6.68
N LEU A 416 24.12 -0.80 -6.51
CA LEU A 416 25.13 -0.27 -7.43
C LEU A 416 26.52 -0.86 -7.16
N PRO A 417 27.36 -1.06 -8.19
CA PRO A 417 28.70 -1.66 -8.04
C PRO A 417 29.64 -0.88 -7.11
N ASP A 418 29.47 0.43 -6.98
CA ASP A 418 30.28 1.31 -6.13
C ASP A 418 29.76 1.43 -4.68
N GLY A 419 28.68 0.72 -4.35
CA GLY A 419 28.04 0.73 -3.04
C GLY A 419 27.16 1.96 -2.78
N LYS A 420 27.03 2.90 -3.74
CA LYS A 420 26.06 3.99 -3.62
C LYS A 420 24.64 3.44 -3.71
N ARG A 421 23.71 4.23 -3.17
CA ARG A 421 22.27 3.98 -3.28
C ARG A 421 21.72 4.83 -4.44
N GLU A 422 20.90 4.22 -5.28
CA GLU A 422 20.20 4.93 -6.35
C GLU A 422 18.99 5.69 -5.76
N TYR A 423 18.78 6.94 -6.18
CA TYR A 423 17.68 7.76 -5.71
C TYR A 423 16.38 7.44 -6.46
N GLN A 424 15.26 7.35 -5.74
CA GLN A 424 13.94 7.10 -6.35
C GLN A 424 13.58 8.17 -7.38
N LEU A 425 13.92 9.44 -7.14
CA LEU A 425 13.64 10.52 -8.09
C LEU A 425 14.40 10.40 -9.42
N ASP A 426 15.58 9.80 -9.40
CA ASP A 426 16.39 9.63 -10.61
C ASP A 426 15.92 8.43 -11.43
N ARG A 427 15.56 7.33 -10.73
CA ARG A 427 15.07 6.09 -11.35
C ARG A 427 13.62 6.20 -11.82
N ASP A 428 12.74 6.70 -10.95
CA ASP A 428 11.28 6.62 -11.13
C ASP A 428 10.69 7.90 -11.76
N TRP A 429 11.50 8.68 -12.50
CA TRP A 429 11.05 9.92 -13.15
C TRP A 429 9.84 9.70 -14.07
N ILE A 430 9.82 8.58 -14.80
CA ILE A 430 8.74 8.22 -15.73
C ILE A 430 7.43 7.98 -14.97
N TRP A 431 7.50 7.41 -13.76
CA TRP A 431 6.34 7.17 -12.89
C TRP A 431 5.65 8.49 -12.52
N TYR A 432 6.39 9.44 -11.94
CA TYR A 432 5.81 10.73 -11.55
C TYR A 432 5.30 11.52 -12.77
N LYS A 433 6.03 11.47 -13.89
CA LYS A 433 5.64 12.17 -15.13
C LYS A 433 4.36 11.60 -15.74
N THR A 434 4.23 10.26 -15.80
CA THR A 434 3.05 9.63 -16.41
C THR A 434 1.78 9.90 -15.61
N TRP A 435 1.84 9.76 -14.29
CA TRP A 435 0.70 10.04 -13.42
C TRP A 435 0.34 11.53 -13.39
N GLY A 436 1.33 12.43 -13.36
CA GLY A 436 1.08 13.88 -13.44
C GLY A 436 0.43 14.28 -14.77
N ARG A 437 0.91 13.74 -15.88
CA ARG A 437 0.38 14.00 -17.23
C ARG A 437 -1.08 13.59 -17.37
N TYR A 438 -1.42 12.39 -16.90
CA TYR A 438 -2.78 11.87 -17.06
C TYR A 438 -3.75 12.36 -15.99
N ALA A 439 -3.29 12.71 -14.78
CA ALA A 439 -4.12 13.42 -13.81
C ALA A 439 -4.43 14.87 -14.26
N TRP A 440 -3.54 15.48 -15.06
CA TRP A 440 -3.83 16.74 -15.74
C TRP A 440 -4.91 16.56 -16.81
N ASN A 441 -4.71 15.61 -17.73
CA ASN A 441 -5.69 15.26 -18.77
C ASN A 441 -5.46 13.82 -19.24
N CYS A 442 -6.45 12.96 -19.02
CA CYS A 442 -6.40 11.54 -19.40
C CYS A 442 -6.99 11.26 -20.80
N HIS A 443 -7.66 12.23 -21.41
CA HIS A 443 -8.31 12.16 -22.73
C HIS A 443 -7.37 12.60 -23.87
N ARG A 444 -6.16 12.03 -23.89
CA ARG A 444 -5.15 12.28 -24.92
C ARG A 444 -5.17 11.20 -26.00
N ASP A 445 -5.00 11.58 -27.26
CA ASP A 445 -4.93 10.61 -28.36
C ASP A 445 -3.71 9.70 -28.21
N ARG A 446 -3.93 8.39 -28.36
CA ARG A 446 -2.89 7.39 -28.10
C ARG A 446 -1.68 7.54 -29.03
N SER A 447 -1.88 7.88 -30.30
CA SER A 447 -0.75 8.04 -31.23
C SER A 447 0.13 9.23 -30.85
N SER A 448 -0.49 10.33 -30.41
CA SER A 448 0.23 11.50 -29.89
C SER A 448 0.96 11.19 -28.58
N GLU A 449 0.40 10.32 -27.73
CA GLU A 449 1.07 9.88 -26.51
C GLU A 449 2.30 9.02 -26.80
N VAL A 450 2.24 8.11 -27.78
CA VAL A 450 3.42 7.34 -28.21
C VAL A 450 4.52 8.29 -28.68
N GLU A 451 4.21 9.24 -29.57
CA GLU A 451 5.19 10.23 -30.04
C GLU A 451 5.80 11.06 -28.90
N TYR A 452 4.97 11.45 -27.92
CA TYR A 452 5.44 12.16 -26.73
C TYR A 452 6.43 11.32 -25.93
N TRP A 453 6.08 10.06 -25.62
CA TRP A 453 6.90 9.19 -24.78
C TRP A 453 8.17 8.70 -25.49
N ASP A 454 8.11 8.41 -26.78
CA ASP A 454 9.28 8.12 -27.61
C ASP A 454 10.27 9.29 -27.53
N LYS A 455 9.77 10.53 -27.61
CA LYS A 455 10.62 11.70 -27.45
C LYS A 455 11.21 11.80 -26.03
N GLN A 456 10.42 11.63 -24.98
CA GLN A 456 10.91 11.72 -23.59
C GLN A 456 12.01 10.68 -23.32
N LEU A 457 11.78 9.43 -23.73
CA LEU A 457 12.73 8.33 -23.58
C LEU A 457 13.97 8.53 -24.46
N GLY A 458 13.78 8.99 -25.69
CA GLY A 458 14.87 9.31 -26.62
C GLY A 458 15.76 10.44 -26.11
N ASP A 459 15.19 11.49 -25.53
CA ASP A 459 15.95 12.58 -24.91
C ASP A 459 16.74 12.09 -23.68
N TYR A 460 16.13 11.22 -22.86
CA TYR A 460 16.74 10.67 -21.64
C TYR A 460 17.90 9.70 -21.94
N TYR A 461 17.72 8.78 -22.89
CA TYR A 461 18.73 7.76 -23.25
C TYR A 461 19.62 8.16 -24.43
N GLY A 462 19.32 9.28 -25.08
CA GLY A 462 20.05 9.77 -26.26
C GLY A 462 19.93 8.83 -27.46
N THR A 463 18.71 8.37 -27.76
CA THR A 463 18.39 7.49 -28.90
C THR A 463 17.55 8.25 -29.95
N THR A 464 17.31 7.64 -31.12
CA THR A 464 16.30 8.17 -32.04
C THR A 464 14.89 7.79 -31.56
N SER A 465 13.86 8.42 -32.14
CA SER A 465 12.45 8.11 -31.85
C SER A 465 12.12 6.63 -32.05
N ALA A 466 12.71 6.00 -33.08
CA ALA A 466 12.42 4.61 -33.41
C ALA A 466 12.93 3.65 -32.32
N GLU A 467 14.17 3.82 -31.86
CA GLU A 467 14.70 2.99 -30.77
C GLU A 467 14.10 3.36 -29.41
N ALA A 468 13.68 4.61 -29.20
CA ALA A 468 12.94 4.99 -28.02
C ALA A 468 11.57 4.29 -27.94
N GLY A 469 10.92 4.05 -29.08
CA GLY A 469 9.72 3.23 -29.17
C GLY A 469 9.92 1.78 -28.73
N ASP A 470 11.11 1.20 -28.93
CA ASP A 470 11.44 -0.11 -28.37
C ASP A 470 11.57 -0.06 -26.83
N ILE A 471 12.05 1.06 -26.26
CA ILE A 471 12.10 1.27 -24.80
C ILE A 471 10.68 1.43 -24.23
N LEU A 472 9.82 2.17 -24.92
CA LEU A 472 8.41 2.33 -24.54
C LEU A 472 7.69 0.98 -24.55
N GLU A 473 7.85 0.20 -25.62
CA GLU A 473 7.30 -1.15 -25.73
C GLU A 473 7.79 -2.04 -24.57
N ALA A 474 9.06 -1.94 -24.17
CA ALA A 474 9.57 -2.71 -23.03
C ALA A 474 8.83 -2.38 -21.73
N TYR A 475 8.61 -1.09 -21.44
CA TYR A 475 7.83 -0.67 -20.26
C TYR A 475 6.36 -1.09 -20.34
N GLU A 476 5.72 -0.98 -21.50
CA GLU A 476 4.31 -1.28 -21.63
C GLU A 476 4.03 -2.79 -21.59
N GLN A 477 4.90 -3.61 -22.19
CA GLN A 477 4.80 -5.07 -22.12
C GLN A 477 5.10 -5.59 -20.72
N SER A 478 6.24 -5.20 -20.13
CA SER A 478 6.57 -5.62 -18.74
C SER A 478 5.55 -5.10 -17.72
N GLY A 479 4.97 -3.92 -17.99
CA GLY A 479 4.00 -3.27 -17.14
C GLY A 479 2.72 -4.07 -16.87
N GLU A 480 2.39 -5.03 -17.74
CA GLU A 480 1.21 -5.91 -17.60
C GLU A 480 1.48 -7.17 -16.75
N ILE A 481 2.74 -7.52 -16.49
CA ILE A 481 3.11 -8.80 -15.86
C ILE A 481 2.63 -8.87 -14.40
N ALA A 482 3.09 -7.94 -13.56
CA ALA A 482 2.75 -7.94 -12.14
C ALA A 482 1.25 -7.68 -11.87
N PRO A 483 0.57 -6.73 -12.57
CA PRO A 483 -0.87 -6.53 -12.41
C PRO A 483 -1.69 -7.79 -12.73
N LYS A 484 -1.43 -8.44 -13.88
CA LYS A 484 -2.15 -9.65 -14.31
C LYS A 484 -1.90 -10.83 -13.37
N LEU A 485 -0.66 -11.07 -12.98
CA LEU A 485 -0.34 -12.18 -12.08
C LEU A 485 -0.98 -11.99 -10.70
N LEU A 486 -0.95 -10.77 -10.13
CA LEU A 486 -1.54 -10.54 -8.82
C LEU A 486 -3.06 -10.74 -8.85
N ARG A 487 -3.79 -10.12 -9.78
CA ARG A 487 -5.26 -10.20 -9.79
C ARG A 487 -5.77 -11.62 -10.04
N ARG A 488 -4.98 -12.45 -10.73
CA ARG A 488 -5.39 -13.79 -11.12
C ARG A 488 -5.00 -14.88 -10.13
N PHE A 489 -3.87 -14.73 -9.44
CA PHE A 489 -3.27 -15.75 -8.57
C PHE A 489 -2.95 -15.28 -7.16
N GLY A 490 -2.96 -13.96 -6.90
CA GLY A 490 -2.59 -13.39 -5.61
C GLY A 490 -3.48 -13.86 -4.47
N ILE A 491 -2.92 -13.84 -3.27
CA ILE A 491 -3.66 -14.07 -2.03
C ILE A 491 -4.32 -12.76 -1.58
N THR A 492 -3.62 -11.65 -1.72
CA THR A 492 -4.07 -10.31 -1.32
C THR A 492 -3.41 -9.23 -2.18
N GLU A 493 -4.06 -8.07 -2.28
CA GLU A 493 -3.45 -6.84 -2.82
C GLU A 493 -2.56 -6.10 -1.81
N GLY A 494 -2.65 -6.48 -0.53
CA GLY A 494 -1.87 -5.93 0.57
C GLY A 494 -0.38 -6.27 0.51
N ASN A 495 0.47 -5.42 1.09
CA ASN A 495 1.91 -5.68 1.27
C ASN A 495 2.25 -6.85 2.21
N ARG A 496 1.22 -7.49 2.79
CA ARG A 496 1.31 -8.85 3.30
C ARG A 496 1.86 -9.82 2.24
N GLN A 497 1.67 -9.54 0.95
CA GLN A 497 2.24 -10.28 -0.17
C GLN A 497 3.33 -9.49 -0.91
N THR A 498 4.46 -10.14 -1.16
CA THR A 498 5.50 -9.69 -2.10
C THR A 498 5.45 -10.56 -3.34
N LEU A 499 4.69 -10.14 -4.37
CA LEU A 499 4.45 -10.95 -5.57
C LEU A 499 5.76 -11.40 -6.24
N LEU A 500 6.70 -10.48 -6.44
CA LEU A 500 7.88 -10.71 -7.27
C LEU A 500 8.93 -11.61 -6.62
N LEU A 501 8.74 -12.02 -5.36
CA LEU A 501 9.49 -13.14 -4.76
C LEU A 501 8.98 -14.51 -5.21
N GLY A 502 7.79 -14.59 -5.78
CA GLY A 502 7.14 -15.82 -6.24
C GLY A 502 6.07 -16.33 -5.27
N MET A 503 5.54 -17.52 -5.56
CA MET A 503 4.54 -18.20 -4.75
C MET A 503 4.90 -19.68 -4.60
N PHE A 504 4.49 -20.29 -3.47
CA PHE A 504 4.55 -21.74 -3.27
C PHE A 504 3.42 -22.43 -4.04
N MET A 505 3.63 -23.68 -4.44
CA MET A 505 2.59 -24.56 -4.99
C MET A 505 1.39 -24.67 -4.04
N SER A 506 1.63 -24.75 -2.73
CA SER A 506 0.57 -24.76 -1.72
C SER A 506 -0.36 -23.55 -1.82
N GLN A 507 0.18 -22.37 -2.15
CA GLN A 507 -0.62 -21.14 -2.31
C GLN A 507 -1.46 -21.14 -3.60
N LEU A 508 -1.05 -21.90 -4.62
CA LEU A 508 -1.80 -22.04 -5.87
C LEU A 508 -2.90 -23.10 -5.77
N VAL A 509 -2.63 -24.22 -5.07
CA VAL A 509 -3.60 -25.35 -4.97
C VAL A 509 -4.55 -25.22 -3.78
N ASN A 510 -4.18 -24.43 -2.76
CA ASN A 510 -5.01 -24.18 -1.58
C ASN A 510 -4.95 -22.69 -1.14
N PRO A 511 -5.34 -21.75 -2.01
CA PRO A 511 -5.17 -20.32 -1.74
C PRO A 511 -5.99 -19.83 -0.53
N TYR A 512 -7.17 -20.41 -0.27
CA TYR A 512 -8.03 -20.01 0.85
C TYR A 512 -7.40 -20.28 2.24
N LYS A 513 -6.45 -21.22 2.34
CA LYS A 513 -5.65 -21.44 3.57
C LYS A 513 -4.86 -20.21 3.99
N TYR A 514 -4.44 -19.40 3.02
CA TYR A 514 -3.62 -18.21 3.22
C TYR A 514 -4.46 -16.93 3.37
N THR A 515 -5.78 -17.06 3.55
CA THR A 515 -6.74 -15.97 3.73
C THR A 515 -6.78 -15.01 2.54
N ILE A 516 -7.69 -15.27 1.59
CA ILE A 516 -8.00 -14.30 0.53
C ILE A 516 -8.83 -13.17 1.13
N TYR A 517 -8.43 -11.92 0.90
CA TYR A 517 -9.16 -10.76 1.40
C TYR A 517 -10.49 -10.55 0.63
N PRO A 518 -11.64 -10.42 1.32
CA PRO A 518 -12.93 -10.25 0.64
C PRO A 518 -13.00 -8.99 -0.24
N GLY A 519 -13.56 -9.12 -1.43
CA GLY A 519 -13.67 -8.03 -2.41
C GLY A 519 -12.48 -7.95 -3.37
N PHE A 520 -11.34 -8.56 -3.06
CA PHE A 520 -10.14 -8.49 -3.90
C PHE A 520 -10.41 -9.03 -5.31
N TYR A 521 -10.81 -10.30 -5.44
CA TYR A 521 -11.09 -10.93 -6.74
C TYR A 521 -12.36 -10.37 -7.41
N GLU A 522 -13.27 -9.80 -6.62
CA GLU A 522 -14.50 -9.18 -7.11
C GLU A 522 -14.28 -7.75 -7.65
N SER A 523 -13.17 -7.09 -7.32
CA SER A 523 -12.94 -5.68 -7.63
C SER A 523 -11.67 -5.34 -8.40
N CYS A 524 -10.59 -6.11 -8.24
CA CYS A 524 -9.26 -5.77 -8.75
C CYS A 524 -8.98 -6.22 -10.19
N GLY A 525 -10.00 -6.29 -11.04
CA GLY A 525 -9.85 -6.61 -12.46
C GLY A 525 -11.09 -7.21 -13.09
N PRO A 526 -10.98 -7.71 -14.34
CA PRO A 526 -12.05 -8.44 -15.00
C PRO A 526 -12.61 -9.58 -14.15
N GLU A 527 -13.84 -9.99 -14.41
CA GLU A 527 -14.37 -11.26 -13.87
C GLU A 527 -13.49 -12.41 -14.36
N GLY A 528 -13.28 -13.44 -13.54
CA GLY A 528 -12.63 -14.66 -13.98
C GLY A 528 -12.34 -15.64 -12.85
N GLU A 529 -11.63 -16.72 -13.18
CA GLU A 529 -11.51 -17.91 -12.35
C GLU A 529 -10.13 -18.11 -11.74
N LYS A 530 -10.07 -18.42 -10.45
CA LYS A 530 -8.83 -18.91 -9.81
C LYS A 530 -8.47 -20.27 -10.42
N LEU A 531 -7.21 -20.67 -10.28
CA LEU A 531 -6.75 -21.99 -10.78
C LEU A 531 -7.59 -23.15 -10.23
N ILE A 532 -7.94 -23.10 -8.93
CA ILE A 532 -8.77 -24.13 -8.28
C ILE A 532 -10.19 -24.18 -8.87
N GLU A 533 -10.78 -23.03 -9.20
CA GLU A 533 -12.13 -22.92 -9.77
C GLU A 533 -12.13 -23.41 -11.21
N TYR A 534 -11.10 -23.03 -11.98
CA TYR A 534 -10.88 -23.50 -13.35
C TYR A 534 -10.77 -25.02 -13.42
N VAL A 535 -9.90 -25.64 -12.60
CA VAL A 535 -9.74 -27.10 -12.62
C VAL A 535 -10.99 -27.82 -12.13
N GLU A 536 -11.65 -27.31 -11.09
CA GLU A 536 -12.94 -27.85 -10.63
C GLU A 536 -13.98 -27.86 -11.75
N LYS A 537 -14.11 -26.76 -12.50
CA LYS A 537 -15.04 -26.66 -13.62
C LYS A 537 -14.71 -27.62 -14.75
N GLU A 538 -13.44 -27.80 -15.10
CA GLU A 538 -13.00 -28.81 -16.08
C GLU A 538 -13.49 -30.22 -15.69
N TRP A 539 -13.27 -30.62 -14.43
CA TRP A 539 -13.70 -31.93 -13.93
C TRP A 539 -15.22 -32.08 -13.85
N LYS A 540 -15.92 -31.00 -13.49
CA LYS A 540 -17.39 -30.96 -13.47
C LYS A 540 -18.02 -30.70 -14.83
N LYS A 541 -17.21 -30.52 -15.89
CA LYS A 541 -17.65 -30.17 -17.25
C LYS A 541 -18.56 -28.94 -17.29
N GLN A 542 -18.21 -27.93 -16.52
CA GLN A 542 -18.92 -26.66 -16.43
C GLN A 542 -18.27 -25.61 -17.33
N PRO A 543 -19.05 -24.66 -17.88
CA PRO A 543 -18.50 -23.61 -18.72
C PRO A 543 -17.61 -22.64 -17.92
N HIS A 544 -16.52 -22.23 -18.56
CA HIS A 544 -15.64 -21.18 -18.05
C HIS A 544 -16.20 -19.77 -18.34
N VAL A 545 -15.92 -18.83 -17.46
CA VAL A 545 -16.38 -17.43 -17.56
C VAL A 545 -15.23 -16.47 -17.23
N GLY A 546 -15.09 -15.42 -18.03
CA GLY A 546 -14.15 -14.31 -17.77
C GLY A 546 -12.69 -14.65 -18.05
N GLU A 547 -11.78 -13.96 -17.36
CA GLU A 547 -10.33 -14.09 -17.44
C GLU A 547 -9.86 -15.43 -16.84
N LEU A 548 -9.21 -16.26 -17.66
CA LEU A 548 -8.80 -17.61 -17.26
C LEU A 548 -7.33 -17.68 -16.84
N PRO A 549 -6.99 -18.52 -15.86
CA PRO A 549 -5.64 -18.55 -15.28
C PRO A 549 -4.59 -19.01 -16.30
N LEU A 550 -4.90 -19.98 -17.15
CA LEU A 550 -3.95 -20.49 -18.16
C LEU A 550 -3.68 -19.48 -19.29
N ASP A 551 -4.69 -18.70 -19.66
CA ASP A 551 -4.53 -17.62 -20.64
C ASP A 551 -3.62 -16.52 -20.08
N ILE A 552 -3.79 -16.17 -18.80
CA ILE A 552 -2.99 -15.13 -18.17
C ILE A 552 -1.51 -15.50 -18.08
N VAL A 553 -1.16 -16.73 -17.65
CA VAL A 553 0.26 -17.12 -17.62
C VAL A 553 0.87 -17.27 -19.01
N ALA A 554 0.07 -17.55 -20.04
CA ALA A 554 0.52 -17.53 -21.42
C ALA A 554 0.81 -16.09 -21.90
N GLN A 555 -0.11 -15.15 -21.65
CA GLN A 555 0.06 -13.73 -21.98
C GLN A 555 1.26 -13.12 -21.25
N VAL A 556 1.45 -13.45 -19.97
CA VAL A 556 2.55 -12.90 -19.16
C VAL A 556 3.92 -13.38 -19.64
N VAL A 557 4.03 -14.60 -20.15
CA VAL A 557 5.26 -15.07 -20.83
C VAL A 557 5.49 -14.28 -22.12
N GLU A 558 4.45 -14.09 -22.94
CA GLU A 558 4.55 -13.29 -24.17
C GLU A 558 4.97 -11.83 -23.88
N HIS A 559 4.41 -11.22 -22.84
CA HIS A 559 4.80 -9.90 -22.35
C HIS A 559 6.29 -9.85 -21.98
N GLY A 560 6.77 -10.85 -21.22
CA GLY A 560 8.18 -10.94 -20.85
C GLY A 560 9.11 -11.08 -22.06
N ASP A 561 8.73 -11.91 -23.04
CA ASP A 561 9.51 -12.11 -24.26
C ASP A 561 9.57 -10.84 -25.12
N LYS A 562 8.43 -10.15 -25.30
CA LYS A 562 8.39 -8.88 -26.04
C LYS A 562 9.19 -7.78 -25.35
N ALA A 563 9.07 -7.67 -24.03
CA ALA A 563 9.80 -6.66 -23.26
C ALA A 563 11.32 -6.84 -23.40
N VAL A 564 11.82 -8.08 -23.27
CA VAL A 564 13.24 -8.37 -23.46
C VAL A 564 13.68 -8.14 -24.91
N ALA A 565 12.89 -8.60 -25.89
CA ALA A 565 13.23 -8.41 -27.30
C ALA A 565 13.33 -6.92 -27.68
N ALA A 566 12.43 -6.09 -27.16
CA ALA A 566 12.41 -4.66 -27.41
C ALA A 566 13.60 -3.95 -26.72
N ILE A 567 13.83 -4.18 -25.42
CA ILE A 567 14.91 -3.50 -24.71
C ILE A 567 16.30 -3.90 -25.25
N ASP A 568 16.50 -5.17 -25.61
CA ASP A 568 17.78 -5.66 -26.14
C ASP A 568 18.09 -5.05 -27.52
N LYS A 569 17.05 -4.73 -28.31
CA LYS A 569 17.19 -4.07 -29.61
C LYS A 569 17.67 -2.62 -29.49
N ALA A 570 17.27 -1.91 -28.43
CA ALA A 570 17.63 -0.51 -28.22
C ALA A 570 19.09 -0.31 -27.75
N VAL A 571 19.73 -1.34 -27.16
CA VAL A 571 21.05 -1.25 -26.49
C VAL A 571 22.11 -0.49 -27.30
N ALA A 572 22.25 -0.80 -28.59
CA ALA A 572 23.31 -0.23 -29.42
C ALA A 572 23.14 1.27 -29.70
N ALA A 573 21.93 1.80 -29.58
CA ALA A 573 21.60 3.20 -29.87
C ALA A 573 21.72 4.13 -28.66
N VAL A 574 21.84 3.59 -27.44
CA VAL A 574 21.87 4.38 -26.20
C VAL A 574 23.19 5.14 -26.07
N THR A 575 23.11 6.46 -25.92
CA THR A 575 24.29 7.34 -25.79
C THR A 575 24.38 8.06 -24.44
N ARG A 576 23.26 8.20 -23.72
CA ARG A 576 23.14 8.86 -22.41
C ARG A 576 22.54 7.90 -21.38
N ASN A 577 22.79 8.14 -20.09
CA ASN A 577 22.26 7.34 -18.98
C ASN A 577 22.44 5.82 -19.17
N LYS A 578 23.59 5.41 -19.73
CA LYS A 578 23.87 4.01 -20.12
C LYS A 578 23.79 3.03 -18.96
N GLU A 579 24.25 3.43 -17.78
CA GLU A 579 24.21 2.58 -16.59
C GLU A 579 22.77 2.35 -16.13
N GLU A 580 21.92 3.37 -16.18
CA GLU A 580 20.50 3.26 -15.88
C GLU A 580 19.78 2.40 -16.90
N PHE A 581 20.06 2.59 -18.19
CA PHE A 581 19.54 1.73 -19.25
C PHE A 581 19.93 0.26 -19.03
N GLY A 582 21.18 -0.01 -18.62
CA GLY A 582 21.64 -1.37 -18.32
C GLY A 582 20.88 -2.01 -17.14
N ARG A 583 20.46 -1.22 -16.15
CA ARG A 583 19.59 -1.68 -15.05
C ARG A 583 18.17 -1.94 -15.54
N LEU A 584 17.59 -1.04 -16.34
CA LEU A 584 16.29 -1.25 -16.99
C LEU A 584 16.27 -2.53 -17.83
N GLN A 585 17.32 -2.76 -18.62
CA GLN A 585 17.50 -4.00 -19.38
C GLN A 585 17.48 -5.21 -18.45
N ASN A 586 18.29 -5.20 -17.38
CA ASN A 586 18.30 -6.28 -16.40
C ASN A 586 16.91 -6.55 -15.80
N ASP A 587 16.13 -5.50 -15.51
CA ASP A 587 14.78 -5.63 -14.96
C ASP A 587 13.83 -6.34 -15.94
N MET A 588 13.93 -6.07 -17.24
CA MET A 588 13.14 -6.77 -18.26
C MET A 588 13.49 -8.27 -18.30
N HIS A 589 14.78 -8.61 -18.19
CA HIS A 589 15.21 -10.01 -18.09
C HIS A 589 14.71 -10.66 -16.78
N CYS A 590 14.72 -9.93 -15.65
CA CYS A 590 14.14 -10.40 -14.39
C CYS A 590 12.63 -10.70 -14.55
N TYR A 591 11.86 -9.78 -15.14
CA TYR A 591 10.44 -9.96 -15.42
C TYR A 591 10.17 -11.20 -16.29
N ARG A 592 10.97 -11.42 -17.34
CA ARG A 592 10.83 -12.62 -18.19
C ARG A 592 11.11 -13.90 -17.41
N GLU A 593 12.24 -13.99 -16.72
CA GLU A 593 12.57 -15.21 -15.96
C GLU A 593 11.52 -15.50 -14.87
N PHE A 594 10.98 -14.45 -14.23
CA PHE A 594 9.86 -14.57 -13.30
C PHE A 594 8.58 -15.10 -13.97
N ALA A 595 8.21 -14.54 -15.12
CA ALA A 595 7.02 -14.96 -15.88
C ALA A 595 7.08 -16.44 -16.28
N TYR A 596 8.24 -16.90 -16.78
CA TYR A 596 8.45 -18.31 -17.11
C TYR A 596 8.39 -19.22 -15.87
N ALA A 597 9.08 -18.85 -14.79
CA ALA A 597 9.04 -19.60 -13.54
C ALA A 597 7.60 -19.74 -13.01
N PHE A 598 6.82 -18.65 -13.04
CA PHE A 598 5.44 -18.63 -12.57
C PHE A 598 4.52 -19.47 -13.46
N ASN A 599 4.60 -19.33 -14.79
CA ASN A 599 3.82 -20.12 -15.76
C ASN A 599 4.01 -21.62 -15.57
N LEU A 600 5.26 -22.07 -15.45
CA LEU A 600 5.60 -23.48 -15.25
C LEU A 600 5.08 -23.98 -13.89
N LYS A 601 5.18 -23.16 -12.83
CA LYS A 601 4.64 -23.51 -11.52
C LYS A 601 3.11 -23.61 -11.51
N VAL A 602 2.40 -22.72 -12.21
CA VAL A 602 0.93 -22.80 -12.39
C VAL A 602 0.53 -24.06 -13.14
N LYS A 603 1.25 -24.41 -14.22
CA LYS A 603 1.00 -25.67 -14.95
C LYS A 603 1.25 -26.89 -14.05
N ALA A 604 2.28 -26.87 -13.20
CA ALA A 604 2.50 -27.93 -12.22
C ALA A 604 1.35 -28.00 -11.19
N ALA A 605 0.88 -26.86 -10.69
CA ALA A 605 -0.24 -26.79 -9.74
C ALA A 605 -1.55 -27.33 -10.36
N GLN A 606 -1.79 -27.07 -11.65
CA GLN A 606 -2.91 -27.66 -12.39
C GLN A 606 -2.85 -29.20 -12.36
N ARG A 607 -1.67 -29.80 -12.57
CA ARG A 607 -1.47 -31.25 -12.48
C ARG A 607 -1.79 -31.80 -11.09
N VAL A 608 -1.32 -31.12 -10.04
CA VAL A 608 -1.63 -31.51 -8.66
C VAL A 608 -3.13 -31.41 -8.36
N LEU A 609 -3.81 -30.40 -8.87
CA LEU A 609 -5.27 -30.28 -8.75
C LEU A 609 -6.00 -31.35 -9.55
N ASN A 610 -5.53 -31.73 -10.75
CA ASN A 610 -6.10 -32.86 -11.49
C ASN A 610 -5.99 -34.17 -10.70
N TYR A 611 -4.87 -34.41 -10.01
CA TYR A 611 -4.78 -35.52 -9.07
C TYR A 611 -5.79 -35.41 -7.93
N GLN A 612 -6.03 -34.21 -7.38
CA GLN A 612 -7.03 -34.02 -6.32
C GLN A 612 -8.40 -34.57 -6.71
N TRP A 613 -8.81 -34.33 -7.96
CA TRP A 613 -10.11 -34.75 -8.51
C TRP A 613 -10.12 -36.18 -9.06
N GLY A 614 -9.12 -36.54 -9.87
CA GLY A 614 -9.06 -37.82 -10.59
C GLY A 614 -8.33 -38.95 -9.87
N LYS A 615 -7.50 -38.63 -8.87
CA LYS A 615 -6.61 -39.54 -8.15
C LYS A 615 -5.64 -40.33 -9.04
N ASP A 616 -5.37 -39.85 -10.26
CA ASP A 616 -4.38 -40.43 -11.17
C ASP A 616 -2.96 -39.98 -10.78
N LEU A 617 -2.16 -40.89 -10.24
CA LEU A 617 -0.78 -40.62 -9.83
C LEU A 617 0.11 -40.13 -10.98
N ASN A 618 -0.24 -40.41 -12.24
CA ASN A 618 0.52 -39.91 -13.40
C ASN A 618 0.48 -38.38 -13.49
N GLU A 619 -0.57 -37.72 -13.00
CA GLU A 619 -0.62 -36.26 -12.94
C GLU A 619 0.46 -35.72 -11.99
N LEU A 620 0.70 -36.37 -10.84
CA LEU A 620 1.74 -35.97 -9.91
C LEU A 620 3.15 -36.20 -10.49
N ASP A 621 3.36 -37.30 -11.23
CA ASP A 621 4.60 -37.51 -11.98
C ASP A 621 4.85 -36.42 -13.04
N ALA A 622 3.79 -36.03 -13.76
CA ALA A 622 3.85 -34.98 -14.78
C ALA A 622 4.10 -33.58 -14.19
N ALA A 623 3.84 -33.37 -12.89
CA ALA A 623 4.13 -32.11 -12.21
C ALA A 623 5.64 -31.90 -11.97
N ILE A 624 6.42 -32.97 -11.77
CA ILE A 624 7.86 -32.90 -11.47
C ILE A 624 8.67 -32.11 -12.52
N PRO A 625 8.65 -32.47 -13.82
CA PRO A 625 9.47 -31.78 -14.81
C PRO A 625 9.07 -30.30 -14.97
N LEU A 626 7.82 -29.94 -14.68
CA LEU A 626 7.36 -28.55 -14.69
C LEU A 626 7.92 -27.76 -13.49
N MET A 627 7.94 -28.36 -12.30
CA MET A 627 8.56 -27.75 -11.11
C MET A 627 10.07 -27.61 -11.27
N GLU A 628 10.75 -28.58 -11.87
CA GLU A 628 12.19 -28.52 -12.18
C GLU A 628 12.52 -27.37 -13.13
N GLN A 629 11.78 -27.26 -14.24
CA GLN A 629 11.97 -26.15 -15.19
C GLN A 629 11.62 -24.79 -14.56
N SER A 630 10.59 -24.72 -13.71
CA SER A 630 10.26 -23.52 -12.94
C SER A 630 11.45 -23.08 -12.08
N LEU A 631 12.10 -24.02 -11.38
CA LEU A 631 13.31 -23.75 -10.59
C LEU A 631 14.51 -23.33 -11.45
N ASP A 632 14.66 -23.85 -12.67
CA ASP A 632 15.74 -23.42 -13.56
C ASP A 632 15.62 -21.94 -13.94
N HIS A 633 14.42 -21.48 -14.24
CA HIS A 633 14.15 -20.06 -14.45
C HIS A 633 14.33 -19.24 -13.16
N TYR A 634 13.89 -19.77 -12.02
CA TYR A 634 14.09 -19.10 -10.73
C TYR A 634 15.58 -18.95 -10.36
N ARG A 635 16.43 -19.94 -10.69
CA ARG A 635 17.88 -19.85 -10.50
C ARG A 635 18.51 -18.78 -11.40
N LYS A 636 18.05 -18.64 -12.64
CA LYS A 636 18.46 -17.53 -13.52
C LYS A 636 18.05 -16.18 -12.94
N LEU A 637 16.83 -16.08 -12.40
CA LEU A 637 16.36 -14.88 -11.70
C LEU A 637 17.24 -14.52 -10.50
N VAL A 638 17.65 -15.51 -9.69
CA VAL A 638 18.61 -15.29 -8.60
C VAL A 638 19.94 -14.77 -9.13
N ALA A 639 20.46 -15.33 -10.23
CA ALA A 639 21.72 -14.86 -10.83
C ALA A 639 21.63 -13.41 -11.33
N LEU A 640 20.46 -12.99 -11.85
CA LEU A 640 20.21 -11.62 -12.29
C LEU A 640 20.08 -10.63 -11.12
N THR A 641 19.74 -11.10 -9.91
CA THR A 641 19.37 -10.25 -8.77
C THR A 641 20.38 -10.21 -7.61
N ASP A 642 21.19 -11.25 -7.39
CA ASP A 642 22.10 -11.37 -6.23
C ASP A 642 23.12 -10.22 -6.13
N SER A 643 23.53 -9.67 -7.27
CA SER A 643 24.45 -8.52 -7.34
C SER A 643 23.81 -7.19 -7.68
N THR A 644 22.53 -7.16 -8.08
CA THR A 644 21.86 -5.96 -8.61
C THR A 644 20.75 -5.42 -7.71
N TYR A 645 20.32 -6.19 -6.70
CA TYR A 645 19.31 -5.77 -5.73
C TYR A 645 19.68 -6.11 -4.29
N TYR A 646 19.32 -5.24 -3.35
CA TYR A 646 19.45 -5.49 -1.91
C TYR A 646 18.33 -6.39 -1.37
N TYR A 647 17.10 -6.21 -1.87
CA TYR A 647 15.88 -6.88 -1.43
C TYR A 647 14.76 -6.70 -2.46
N ALA A 648 13.67 -7.43 -2.30
CA ALA A 648 12.41 -7.25 -3.03
C ALA A 648 11.46 -6.33 -2.24
N ASN A 649 10.96 -6.79 -1.09
CA ASN A 649 10.06 -5.99 -0.25
C ASN A 649 10.80 -4.96 0.61
N SER A 650 10.32 -3.72 0.60
CA SER A 650 10.84 -2.68 1.50
C SER A 650 10.21 -2.75 2.89
N MET A 651 8.99 -3.30 3.06
CA MET A 651 8.46 -3.63 4.39
C MET A 651 9.07 -4.95 4.88
N GLN A 652 9.98 -4.89 5.86
CA GLN A 652 10.84 -6.02 6.28
C GLN A 652 10.49 -6.51 7.69
N THR A 653 9.19 -6.61 7.95
CA THR A 653 8.62 -6.89 9.28
C THR A 653 7.73 -8.14 9.26
N ALA A 654 7.22 -8.53 10.43
CA ALA A 654 6.38 -9.71 10.61
C ALA A 654 5.02 -9.65 9.89
N GLN A 655 4.59 -8.47 9.40
CA GLN A 655 3.38 -8.28 8.61
C GLN A 655 3.48 -8.96 7.23
N ARG A 656 4.68 -9.11 6.67
CA ARG A 656 4.86 -9.78 5.38
C ARG A 656 4.73 -11.29 5.57
N ARG A 657 3.70 -11.92 4.98
CA ARG A 657 3.40 -13.36 5.14
C ARG A 657 3.52 -14.19 3.87
N ILE A 658 3.36 -13.57 2.70
CA ILE A 658 3.34 -14.25 1.39
C ILE A 658 4.53 -13.76 0.55
N PRO A 659 5.39 -14.64 0.00
CA PRO A 659 5.26 -16.11 0.01
C PRO A 659 5.54 -16.78 1.35
N ILE A 660 6.30 -16.16 2.25
CA ILE A 660 6.62 -16.67 3.59
C ILE A 660 6.83 -15.50 4.57
N GLY A 661 6.86 -15.74 5.89
CA GLY A 661 7.13 -14.72 6.90
C GLY A 661 8.37 -13.86 6.62
N GLY A 662 8.23 -12.53 6.74
CA GLY A 662 9.31 -11.54 6.60
C GLY A 662 9.98 -11.14 7.93
N ASP A 663 9.75 -11.94 8.97
CA ASP A 663 10.11 -11.67 10.35
C ASP A 663 11.62 -11.35 10.51
N GLY A 664 11.95 -10.22 11.14
CA GLY A 664 13.32 -9.75 11.35
C GLY A 664 14.09 -9.51 10.05
N GLY A 665 13.41 -9.04 9.00
CA GLY A 665 13.98 -8.75 7.70
C GLY A 665 14.46 -9.98 6.93
N LYS A 666 13.95 -11.18 7.23
CA LYS A 666 14.29 -12.43 6.52
C LYS A 666 13.43 -12.62 5.27
N ASN A 667 13.88 -13.52 4.39
CA ASN A 667 13.13 -13.95 3.20
C ASN A 667 12.74 -12.77 2.31
N LYS A 668 13.66 -11.82 2.14
CA LYS A 668 13.45 -10.60 1.36
C LYS A 668 14.17 -10.61 0.01
N THR A 669 14.96 -11.65 -0.26
CA THR A 669 15.71 -11.83 -1.51
C THR A 669 15.27 -13.10 -2.23
N TRP A 670 15.38 -13.11 -3.57
CA TRP A 670 15.14 -14.31 -4.37
C TRP A 670 16.09 -15.46 -3.97
N LYS A 671 17.32 -15.15 -3.56
CA LYS A 671 18.28 -16.15 -3.10
C LYS A 671 17.83 -16.90 -1.84
N GLU A 672 17.27 -16.19 -0.86
CA GLU A 672 16.65 -16.82 0.31
C GLU A 672 15.46 -17.70 -0.10
N MET A 673 14.63 -17.20 -1.03
CA MET A 673 13.46 -17.93 -1.50
C MET A 673 13.76 -19.20 -2.31
N LEU A 674 14.86 -19.20 -3.08
CA LEU A 674 15.29 -20.36 -3.84
C LEU A 674 15.48 -21.60 -2.95
N VAL A 675 16.06 -21.43 -1.76
CA VAL A 675 16.24 -22.53 -0.79
C VAL A 675 14.90 -23.17 -0.43
N HIS A 676 13.87 -22.35 -0.21
CA HIS A 676 12.53 -22.83 0.13
C HIS A 676 11.84 -23.52 -1.05
N TYR A 677 12.04 -23.02 -2.28
CA TYR A 677 11.45 -23.64 -3.47
C TYR A 677 12.14 -24.96 -3.87
N GLU A 678 13.44 -25.11 -3.58
CA GLU A 678 14.15 -26.38 -3.74
C GLU A 678 13.65 -27.42 -2.71
N ASN A 679 13.44 -27.00 -1.47
CA ASN A 679 12.84 -27.84 -0.43
C ASN A 679 11.40 -28.25 -0.78
N GLU A 680 10.59 -27.34 -1.32
CA GLU A 680 9.24 -27.63 -1.82
C GLU A 680 9.23 -28.79 -2.84
N LEU A 681 10.15 -28.78 -3.82
CA LEU A 681 10.28 -29.87 -4.80
C LEU A 681 10.78 -31.17 -4.16
N ALA A 682 11.73 -31.09 -3.23
CA ALA A 682 12.25 -32.27 -2.53
C ALA A 682 11.14 -32.97 -1.72
N ASN A 683 10.35 -32.20 -0.98
CA ASN A 683 9.20 -32.70 -0.22
C ASN A 683 8.16 -33.32 -1.16
N PHE A 684 7.82 -32.65 -2.27
CA PHE A 684 6.88 -33.17 -3.25
C PHE A 684 7.29 -34.54 -3.81
N LYS A 685 8.57 -34.69 -4.19
CA LYS A 685 9.11 -35.97 -4.69
C LYS A 685 9.06 -37.07 -3.62
N ALA A 686 9.41 -36.75 -2.38
CA ALA A 686 9.38 -37.70 -1.27
C ALA A 686 7.94 -38.16 -0.95
N ASN A 687 7.00 -37.22 -0.89
CA ASN A 687 5.59 -37.50 -0.62
C ASN A 687 4.91 -38.28 -1.77
N LEU A 688 5.26 -38.00 -3.02
CA LEU A 688 4.81 -38.81 -4.16
C LEU A 688 5.34 -40.25 -4.09
N GLN A 689 6.62 -40.44 -3.73
CA GLN A 689 7.17 -41.78 -3.55
C GLN A 689 6.44 -42.54 -2.44
N LEU A 690 6.15 -41.88 -1.32
CA LEU A 690 5.36 -42.45 -0.23
C LEU A 690 3.96 -42.86 -0.70
N LEU A 691 3.26 -42.03 -1.49
CA LEU A 691 1.96 -42.37 -2.07
C LEU A 691 2.03 -43.59 -2.98
N LYS A 692 3.06 -43.69 -3.82
CA LYS A 692 3.28 -44.85 -4.70
C LYS A 692 3.52 -46.12 -3.88
N ASP A 693 4.32 -46.03 -2.82
CA ASP A 693 4.60 -47.17 -1.94
C ASP A 693 3.36 -47.60 -1.14
N LYS A 694 2.52 -46.65 -0.69
CA LYS A 694 1.20 -46.92 -0.12
C LYS A 694 0.27 -47.62 -1.12
N ALA A 695 0.16 -47.10 -2.34
CA ALA A 695 -0.65 -47.70 -3.40
C ALA A 695 -0.17 -49.11 -3.78
N ALA A 696 1.14 -49.37 -3.65
CA ALA A 696 1.76 -50.69 -3.84
C ALA A 696 1.65 -51.62 -2.61
N GLY A 697 0.97 -51.20 -1.53
CA GLY A 697 0.77 -52.01 -0.32
C GLY A 697 2.02 -52.20 0.55
N LYS A 698 3.07 -51.39 0.33
CA LYS A 698 4.34 -51.48 1.09
C LYS A 698 4.29 -50.77 2.45
N VAL A 699 3.23 -50.01 2.71
CA VAL A 699 3.04 -49.21 3.93
C VAL A 699 1.64 -49.45 4.47
N THR A 700 1.53 -50.01 5.69
CA THR A 700 0.27 -50.12 6.44
C THR A 700 0.15 -48.95 7.42
N GLU A 701 -0.90 -48.13 7.31
CA GLU A 701 -1.07 -46.97 8.19
C GLU A 701 -1.40 -47.36 9.64
N SER A 702 -0.67 -46.76 10.59
CA SER A 702 -1.30 -46.23 11.80
C SER A 702 -1.55 -44.75 11.54
N ALA A 703 -2.81 -44.31 11.52
CA ALA A 703 -3.11 -42.89 11.55
C ALA A 703 -2.39 -42.29 12.76
N ALA A 704 -1.62 -41.21 12.56
CA ALA A 704 -0.93 -40.56 13.66
C ALA A 704 -1.99 -40.16 14.71
N GLU A 705 -1.87 -40.73 15.91
CA GLU A 705 -2.80 -40.44 17.00
C GLU A 705 -2.67 -38.95 17.36
N ILE A 706 -3.73 -38.17 17.09
CA ILE A 706 -3.77 -36.75 17.47
C ILE A 706 -3.98 -36.69 18.98
N LYS A 707 -2.93 -36.31 19.70
CA LYS A 707 -2.95 -36.20 21.15
C LYS A 707 -3.51 -34.84 21.58
N PRO A 708 -4.28 -34.78 22.67
CA PRO A 708 -4.62 -33.52 23.32
C PRO A 708 -3.37 -32.71 23.70
N LEU A 709 -3.46 -31.39 23.56
CA LEU A 709 -2.39 -30.47 23.96
C LEU A 709 -2.23 -30.46 25.49
N SER A 710 -1.00 -30.34 25.97
CA SER A 710 -0.73 -30.13 27.39
C SER A 710 -1.26 -28.76 27.83
N ALA A 711 -2.00 -28.72 28.94
CA ALA A 711 -2.41 -27.45 29.53
C ALA A 711 -1.21 -26.79 30.21
N ALA A 712 -0.93 -25.52 29.87
CA ALA A 712 0.10 -24.75 30.53
C ALA A 712 -0.36 -24.28 31.93
N ASN A 713 0.57 -24.22 32.88
CA ASN A 713 0.31 -23.68 34.20
C ASN A 713 0.36 -22.14 34.17
N VAL A 714 -0.83 -21.53 34.10
CA VAL A 714 -1.02 -20.08 34.03
C VAL A 714 -1.91 -19.62 35.18
N LYS A 715 -1.57 -18.48 35.78
CA LYS A 715 -2.38 -17.84 36.82
C LYS A 715 -3.21 -16.72 36.22
N ILE A 716 -4.53 -16.89 36.17
CA ILE A 716 -5.46 -15.83 35.80
C ILE A 716 -5.55 -14.79 36.91
N LEU A 717 -5.49 -13.51 36.55
CA LEU A 717 -5.44 -12.38 37.48
C LEU A 717 -6.80 -11.66 37.62
N ASN A 718 -7.67 -11.74 36.60
CA ASN A 718 -8.95 -11.02 36.56
C ASN A 718 -10.20 -11.91 36.80
N GLY A 719 -10.03 -13.08 37.44
CA GLY A 719 -11.14 -13.86 37.97
C GLY A 719 -12.05 -14.57 36.95
N LEU A 720 -11.56 -14.85 35.74
CA LEU A 720 -12.31 -15.60 34.73
C LEU A 720 -12.71 -16.99 35.24
N THR A 721 -13.94 -17.43 34.95
CA THR A 721 -14.46 -18.72 35.41
C THR A 721 -13.91 -19.86 34.55
N PRO A 722 -13.09 -20.78 35.09
CA PRO A 722 -12.54 -21.88 34.31
C PRO A 722 -13.62 -22.94 34.00
N VAL A 723 -13.52 -23.54 32.82
CA VAL A 723 -14.35 -24.67 32.39
C VAL A 723 -13.49 -25.67 31.63
N LYS A 724 -13.62 -26.96 31.95
CA LYS A 724 -12.93 -28.02 31.21
C LYS A 724 -13.51 -28.10 29.80
N LEU A 725 -12.66 -27.95 28.79
CA LEU A 725 -13.05 -27.99 27.39
C LEU A 725 -13.28 -29.45 26.96
N ALA A 726 -14.52 -29.76 26.60
CA ALA A 726 -14.97 -31.07 26.14
C ALA A 726 -16.33 -30.92 25.45
N THR A 727 -16.78 -31.96 24.74
CA THR A 727 -18.17 -32.03 24.29
C THR A 727 -19.13 -31.86 25.47
N GLY A 728 -20.15 -31.01 25.31
CA GLY A 728 -21.10 -30.64 26.34
C GLY A 728 -20.68 -29.46 27.23
N ALA A 729 -19.46 -28.92 27.08
CA ALA A 729 -19.02 -27.74 27.82
C ALA A 729 -19.85 -26.50 27.41
N SER A 730 -20.13 -25.63 28.39
CA SER A 730 -20.80 -24.34 28.19
C SER A 730 -19.75 -23.24 28.27
N LEU A 731 -19.33 -22.73 27.11
CA LEU A 731 -18.33 -21.67 27.01
C LEU A 731 -18.94 -20.27 27.18
N PHE A 732 -20.25 -20.13 26.99
CA PHE A 732 -20.98 -18.89 27.21
C PHE A 732 -21.99 -19.03 28.35
N SER A 733 -22.10 -18.03 29.21
CA SER A 733 -23.05 -18.02 30.33
C SER A 733 -24.47 -17.61 29.91
N ASN A 734 -24.59 -16.89 28.79
CA ASN A 734 -25.84 -16.31 28.28
C ASN A 734 -26.37 -16.97 27.00
N VAL A 735 -25.69 -18.00 26.47
CA VAL A 735 -26.13 -18.77 25.29
C VAL A 735 -26.41 -20.22 25.71
N PRO A 736 -27.56 -20.81 25.34
CA PRO A 736 -27.90 -22.18 25.74
C PRO A 736 -27.06 -23.26 25.03
N GLY A 737 -26.46 -22.92 23.88
CA GLY A 737 -25.62 -23.80 23.08
C GLY A 737 -24.41 -24.33 23.86
N LYS A 738 -24.11 -25.62 23.68
CA LYS A 738 -22.95 -26.32 24.24
C LYS A 738 -22.00 -26.72 23.12
N VAL A 739 -20.75 -27.05 23.47
CA VAL A 739 -19.79 -27.62 22.51
C VAL A 739 -20.34 -28.96 22.01
N ASP A 740 -20.65 -29.03 20.72
CA ASP A 740 -21.13 -30.26 20.08
C ASP A 740 -19.96 -31.12 19.61
N ALA A 741 -18.94 -30.47 19.04
CA ALA A 741 -17.72 -31.10 18.55
C ALA A 741 -16.53 -30.14 18.63
N LEU A 742 -15.33 -30.69 18.82
CA LEU A 742 -14.08 -29.95 18.88
C LEU A 742 -12.92 -30.79 18.35
N ALA A 743 -11.83 -30.13 17.94
CA ALA A 743 -10.58 -30.77 17.55
C ALA A 743 -9.97 -31.52 18.74
N ALA A 744 -9.41 -32.71 18.49
CA ALA A 744 -8.87 -33.59 19.55
C ALA A 744 -7.73 -32.93 20.36
N GLU A 745 -6.97 -32.02 19.75
CA GLU A 745 -5.93 -31.21 20.39
C GLU A 745 -6.47 -30.35 21.54
N LEU A 746 -7.72 -29.93 21.46
CA LEU A 746 -8.34 -28.99 22.40
C LEU A 746 -8.96 -29.70 23.61
N GLU A 747 -9.21 -31.01 23.51
CA GLU A 747 -9.89 -31.80 24.52
C GLU A 747 -9.13 -31.75 25.86
N GLY A 748 -9.83 -31.41 26.95
CA GLY A 748 -9.27 -31.38 28.29
C GLY A 748 -8.53 -30.11 28.69
N LEU A 749 -8.30 -29.16 27.78
CA LEU A 749 -7.77 -27.83 28.14
C LEU A 749 -8.72 -27.09 29.11
N THR A 750 -8.16 -26.13 29.87
CA THR A 750 -8.98 -25.24 30.70
C THR A 750 -9.35 -24.00 29.90
N ALA A 751 -10.55 -24.01 29.35
CA ALA A 751 -11.17 -22.84 28.73
C ALA A 751 -11.77 -21.92 29.80
N TYR A 752 -12.24 -20.75 29.38
CA TYR A 752 -12.85 -19.76 30.28
C TYR A 752 -14.26 -19.41 29.83
N ARG A 753 -15.22 -19.56 30.73
CA ARG A 753 -16.64 -19.26 30.48
C ARG A 753 -16.88 -17.76 30.55
N MET A 754 -17.50 -17.21 29.50
CA MET A 754 -17.68 -15.76 29.32
C MET A 754 -19.15 -15.39 29.08
N ASN A 755 -19.51 -14.12 29.25
CA ASN A 755 -20.81 -13.62 28.85
C ASN A 755 -20.67 -12.92 27.49
N GLY A 756 -21.25 -13.49 26.44
CA GLY A 756 -21.11 -12.96 25.08
C GLY A 756 -21.77 -11.59 24.88
N ASP A 757 -22.79 -11.23 25.66
CA ASP A 757 -23.39 -9.90 25.59
C ASP A 757 -22.49 -8.84 26.24
N VAL A 758 -21.68 -9.22 27.24
CA VAL A 758 -20.62 -8.37 27.78
C VAL A 758 -19.50 -8.23 26.76
N GLN A 759 -19.06 -9.33 26.14
CA GLN A 759 -18.02 -9.28 25.10
C GLN A 759 -18.40 -8.36 23.92
N ARG A 760 -19.67 -8.32 23.54
CA ARG A 760 -20.17 -7.42 22.49
C ARG A 760 -20.10 -5.93 22.84
N LYS A 761 -20.16 -5.59 24.13
CA LYS A 761 -20.16 -4.20 24.60
C LYS A 761 -18.76 -3.73 24.97
N GLU A 762 -18.02 -4.59 25.66
CA GLU A 762 -16.80 -4.22 26.38
C GLU A 762 -15.54 -4.90 25.82
N GLY A 763 -15.67 -5.86 24.90
CA GLY A 763 -14.54 -6.69 24.46
C GLY A 763 -14.23 -7.80 25.46
N THR A 764 -13.06 -8.44 25.31
CA THR A 764 -12.60 -9.46 26.25
C THR A 764 -11.20 -9.16 26.75
N THR A 765 -11.06 -8.91 28.05
CA THR A 765 -9.77 -8.73 28.71
C THR A 765 -9.29 -10.03 29.34
N ILE A 766 -8.07 -10.44 29.02
CA ILE A 766 -7.38 -11.57 29.65
C ILE A 766 -6.16 -11.03 30.38
N GLU A 767 -6.14 -11.17 31.71
CA GLU A 767 -4.98 -10.84 32.53
C GLU A 767 -4.43 -12.11 33.15
N PHE A 768 -3.16 -12.39 32.89
CA PHE A 768 -2.56 -13.63 33.35
C PHE A 768 -1.07 -13.49 33.64
N GLU A 769 -0.55 -14.43 34.43
CA GLU A 769 0.87 -14.59 34.72
C GLU A 769 1.31 -16.00 34.31
N ALA A 770 2.37 -16.07 33.51
CA ALA A 770 2.97 -17.31 33.04
C ALA A 770 4.45 -17.39 33.46
N ALA A 771 4.87 -18.55 33.99
CA ALA A 771 6.25 -18.77 34.43
C ALA A 771 7.20 -19.19 33.30
N ALA A 772 6.65 -19.55 32.15
CA ALA A 772 7.35 -19.97 30.93
C ALA A 772 6.56 -19.45 29.71
N PRO A 773 7.16 -19.47 28.50
CA PRO A 773 6.43 -19.12 27.29
C PRO A 773 5.20 -20.01 27.08
N VAL A 774 4.08 -19.41 26.65
CA VAL A 774 2.80 -20.10 26.44
C VAL A 774 2.10 -19.59 25.19
N ASN A 775 1.21 -20.42 24.65
CA ASN A 775 0.25 -20.05 23.62
C ASN A 775 -1.16 -20.02 24.22
N LEU A 776 -1.84 -18.88 24.12
CA LEU A 776 -3.27 -18.77 24.37
C LEU A 776 -4.04 -19.14 23.10
N LEU A 777 -5.00 -20.06 23.22
CA LEU A 777 -5.85 -20.49 22.10
C LEU A 777 -7.17 -19.73 22.10
N VAL A 778 -7.42 -18.98 21.03
CA VAL A 778 -8.61 -18.14 20.87
C VAL A 778 -9.42 -18.62 19.67
N GLY A 779 -10.71 -18.89 19.88
CA GLY A 779 -11.63 -19.36 18.87
C GLY A 779 -12.47 -18.23 18.27
N TYR A 780 -12.33 -18.00 16.97
CA TYR A 780 -13.10 -17.01 16.20
C TYR A 780 -14.14 -17.69 15.31
N PHE A 781 -15.38 -17.22 15.38
CA PHE A 781 -16.49 -17.73 14.56
C PHE A 781 -16.33 -17.31 13.09
N ARG A 782 -16.66 -18.23 12.17
CA ARG A 782 -16.66 -18.00 10.72
C ARG A 782 -17.96 -17.35 10.26
N ASP A 783 -18.23 -16.14 10.73
CA ASP A 783 -19.43 -15.36 10.38
C ASP A 783 -19.13 -13.87 10.48
N ASP A 784 -19.43 -13.11 9.43
CA ASP A 784 -19.10 -11.69 9.30
C ASP A 784 -20.08 -10.74 10.04
N GLN A 785 -21.11 -11.28 10.69
CA GLN A 785 -22.04 -10.45 11.49
C GLN A 785 -21.30 -9.74 12.63
N LYS A 786 -21.57 -8.43 12.81
CA LYS A 786 -21.02 -7.58 13.88
C LYS A 786 -21.16 -8.12 15.32
N LYS A 787 -21.98 -9.15 15.54
CA LYS A 787 -22.12 -9.78 16.86
C LYS A 787 -20.93 -10.68 17.22
N TYR A 788 -20.20 -11.23 16.24
CA TYR A 788 -19.01 -12.05 16.48
C TYR A 788 -17.75 -11.20 16.43
N ALA A 789 -16.77 -11.52 17.26
CA ALA A 789 -15.46 -10.86 17.18
C ALA A 789 -14.80 -11.23 15.85
N LYS A 790 -14.24 -10.25 15.16
CA LYS A 790 -13.50 -10.50 13.92
C LYS A 790 -12.13 -11.11 14.25
N ALA A 791 -11.73 -12.10 13.46
CA ALA A 791 -10.37 -12.63 13.50
C ALA A 791 -9.35 -11.55 13.09
N PRO A 792 -8.11 -11.62 13.60
CA PRO A 792 -7.03 -10.69 13.23
C PRO A 792 -6.77 -10.68 11.71
N LYS A 793 -6.60 -9.49 11.11
CA LYS A 793 -6.36 -9.31 9.66
C LYS A 793 -5.34 -8.19 9.40
N LEU A 794 -4.22 -8.55 8.78
CA LEU A 794 -3.10 -7.62 8.56
C LEU A 794 -3.37 -6.51 7.55
N GLU A 795 -4.32 -6.69 6.62
CA GLU A 795 -4.70 -5.67 5.63
C GLU A 795 -5.30 -4.40 6.26
N THR A 796 -5.86 -4.52 7.46
CA THR A 796 -6.56 -3.42 8.15
C THR A 796 -6.10 -3.25 9.59
N ASP A 797 -5.24 -4.14 10.10
CA ASP A 797 -4.69 -4.11 11.45
C ASP A 797 -3.23 -4.58 11.42
N ALA A 798 -2.29 -3.66 11.37
CA ALA A 798 -0.87 -4.01 11.40
C ALA A 798 -0.44 -4.74 12.69
N SER A 799 -1.18 -4.65 13.80
CA SER A 799 -0.92 -5.39 15.04
C SER A 799 -1.43 -6.84 15.02
N ALA A 800 -2.13 -7.24 13.95
CA ALA A 800 -2.76 -8.55 13.80
C ALA A 800 -1.79 -9.75 13.82
N ASN A 801 -0.48 -9.52 13.93
CA ASN A 801 0.52 -10.58 14.10
C ASN A 801 1.50 -10.37 15.27
N ASP A 802 1.26 -9.40 16.16
CA ASP A 802 2.14 -9.11 17.31
C ASP A 802 2.39 -10.32 18.22
N TYR A 803 1.42 -11.24 18.28
CA TYR A 803 1.47 -12.50 19.04
C TYR A 803 1.53 -13.74 18.12
N GLY A 804 1.85 -13.57 16.83
CA GLY A 804 1.85 -14.67 15.85
C GLY A 804 0.44 -15.17 15.45
N GLN A 805 -0.59 -14.35 15.70
CA GLN A 805 -2.01 -14.73 15.63
C GLN A 805 -2.66 -14.56 14.26
N ALA A 806 -1.97 -14.03 13.25
CA ALA A 806 -2.59 -13.64 11.98
C ALA A 806 -3.24 -14.83 11.25
N GLU A 807 -2.66 -16.02 11.39
CA GLU A 807 -3.15 -17.25 10.74
C GLU A 807 -3.73 -18.23 11.76
N PRO A 808 -4.88 -18.87 11.46
CA PRO A 808 -5.44 -19.91 12.32
C PRO A 808 -4.50 -21.12 12.36
N LYS A 809 -4.32 -21.69 13.55
CA LYS A 809 -3.61 -22.96 13.73
C LYS A 809 -4.54 -24.15 13.54
N LEU A 810 -5.76 -24.10 14.04
CA LEU A 810 -6.75 -25.16 13.80
C LEU A 810 -7.95 -24.58 13.05
N THR A 811 -8.14 -24.94 11.79
CA THR A 811 -9.33 -24.53 11.02
C THR A 811 -10.45 -25.53 11.22
N ASN A 812 -11.71 -25.08 11.18
CA ASN A 812 -12.89 -25.93 11.36
C ASN A 812 -12.87 -26.72 12.67
N ALA A 813 -12.49 -26.06 13.77
CA ALA A 813 -11.98 -26.74 14.96
C ALA A 813 -12.96 -26.80 16.14
N VAL A 814 -13.98 -25.93 16.20
CA VAL A 814 -14.98 -25.95 17.28
C VAL A 814 -16.37 -25.70 16.72
N ARG A 815 -17.34 -26.53 17.14
CA ARG A 815 -18.77 -26.39 16.84
C ARG A 815 -19.55 -26.25 18.16
N ILE A 816 -20.35 -25.20 18.26
CA ILE A 816 -21.29 -24.99 19.37
C ILE A 816 -22.72 -25.01 18.82
N ALA A 817 -23.63 -25.71 19.49
CA ALA A 817 -25.04 -25.77 19.07
C ALA A 817 -25.64 -24.37 18.89
N GLY A 818 -26.17 -24.10 17.69
CA GLY A 818 -26.79 -22.82 17.35
C GLY A 818 -25.82 -21.67 17.06
N MET A 819 -24.52 -21.94 16.96
CA MET A 819 -23.49 -20.96 16.58
C MET A 819 -22.71 -21.41 15.33
N PRO A 820 -22.07 -20.47 14.61
CA PRO A 820 -21.21 -20.80 13.47
C PRO A 820 -20.03 -21.69 13.87
N LEU A 821 -19.40 -22.30 12.86
CA LEU A 821 -18.15 -23.03 13.06
C LEU A 821 -17.01 -22.05 13.35
N ALA A 822 -16.04 -22.43 14.18
CA ALA A 822 -14.93 -21.57 14.55
C ALA A 822 -13.56 -22.13 14.16
N ASN A 823 -12.64 -21.20 13.88
CA ASN A 823 -11.21 -21.46 13.74
C ASN A 823 -10.49 -21.06 15.03
N VAL A 824 -9.36 -21.70 15.33
CA VAL A 824 -8.54 -21.41 16.50
C VAL A 824 -7.22 -20.77 16.08
N HIS A 825 -6.96 -19.60 16.66
CA HIS A 825 -5.72 -18.85 16.54
C HIS A 825 -4.90 -19.03 17.82
N ALA A 826 -3.58 -19.02 17.67
CA ALA A 826 -2.65 -19.08 18.80
C ALA A 826 -2.02 -17.70 19.00
N TYR A 827 -2.06 -17.21 20.23
CA TYR A 827 -1.42 -15.97 20.67
C TYR A 827 -0.23 -16.36 21.56
N HIS A 828 0.98 -16.08 21.09
CA HIS A 828 2.21 -16.39 21.78
C HIS A 828 2.58 -15.32 22.81
N PHE A 829 3.00 -15.76 23.99
CA PHE A 829 3.48 -14.89 25.06
C PHE A 829 4.72 -15.48 25.73
N GLU A 830 5.69 -14.62 26.01
CA GLU A 830 6.86 -14.96 26.83
C GLU A 830 6.49 -15.14 28.30
N ALA A 831 7.43 -15.57 29.15
CA ALA A 831 7.22 -15.59 30.60
C ALA A 831 6.98 -14.16 31.15
N GLY A 832 6.02 -14.00 32.06
CA GLY A 832 5.71 -12.71 32.68
C GLY A 832 4.23 -12.50 32.96
N LYS A 833 3.89 -11.23 33.28
CA LYS A 833 2.52 -10.76 33.44
C LYS A 833 2.05 -10.10 32.15
N HIS A 834 0.86 -10.48 31.70
CA HIS A 834 0.31 -10.08 30.42
C HIS A 834 -1.12 -9.60 30.57
N THR A 835 -1.46 -8.58 29.78
CA THR A 835 -2.83 -8.14 29.54
C THR A 835 -3.07 -8.17 28.04
N LEU A 836 -4.06 -8.94 27.61
CA LEU A 836 -4.53 -9.00 26.24
C LEU A 836 -5.96 -8.48 26.17
N LEU A 837 -6.20 -7.53 25.28
CA LEU A 837 -7.53 -7.07 24.89
C LEU A 837 -7.89 -7.75 23.56
N LEU A 838 -8.93 -8.58 23.56
CA LEU A 838 -9.50 -9.15 22.34
C LEU A 838 -10.65 -8.27 21.82
N PRO A 839 -10.93 -8.29 20.49
CA PRO A 839 -11.94 -7.44 19.88
C PRO A 839 -13.34 -7.63 20.48
N LYS A 840 -14.18 -6.59 20.38
CA LYS A 840 -15.61 -6.67 20.72
C LYS A 840 -16.31 -7.75 19.89
N GLY A 841 -17.17 -8.51 20.55
CA GLY A 841 -17.98 -9.57 19.93
C GLY A 841 -17.79 -10.96 20.57
N TYR A 842 -18.67 -11.89 20.24
CA TYR A 842 -18.61 -13.26 20.72
C TYR A 842 -17.30 -13.92 20.26
N THR A 843 -16.48 -14.39 21.20
CA THR A 843 -15.22 -15.13 20.96
C THR A 843 -14.97 -16.14 22.08
N MET A 844 -14.14 -17.15 21.83
CA MET A 844 -13.84 -18.21 22.78
C MET A 844 -12.39 -18.13 23.26
N VAL A 845 -12.17 -18.29 24.56
CA VAL A 845 -10.82 -18.48 25.14
C VAL A 845 -10.70 -19.93 25.58
N LEU A 846 -10.04 -20.72 24.75
CA LEU A 846 -10.05 -22.18 24.78
C LEU A 846 -8.99 -22.77 25.72
N GLY A 847 -8.05 -21.95 26.18
CA GLY A 847 -7.06 -22.30 27.19
C GLY A 847 -5.63 -21.96 26.77
N PHE A 848 -4.69 -22.36 27.63
CA PHE A 848 -3.25 -22.14 27.42
C PHE A 848 -2.52 -23.46 27.23
N THR A 849 -1.51 -23.47 26.37
CA THR A 849 -0.61 -24.62 26.17
C THR A 849 0.83 -24.14 26.04
N ASP A 850 1.77 -24.92 26.55
CA ASP A 850 3.21 -24.76 26.37
C ASP A 850 3.73 -25.61 25.19
N ALA A 851 2.86 -26.44 24.61
CA ALA A 851 3.17 -27.23 23.43
C ALA A 851 3.10 -26.39 22.15
N GLN A 852 3.88 -26.83 21.15
CA GLN A 852 3.78 -26.30 19.80
C GLN A 852 2.45 -26.75 19.17
N VAL A 853 1.62 -25.79 18.75
CA VAL A 853 0.38 -26.07 18.04
C VAL A 853 0.67 -26.25 16.56
N THR A 854 0.57 -27.48 16.09
CA THR A 854 0.80 -27.81 14.67
C THR A 854 -0.42 -27.40 13.84
N PRO A 855 -0.26 -26.60 12.77
CA PRO A 855 -1.38 -26.20 11.93
C PRO A 855 -2.13 -27.41 11.33
N ARG A 856 -3.45 -27.46 11.45
CA ARG A 856 -4.27 -28.56 10.91
C ARG A 856 -5.70 -28.11 10.61
N ASN A 857 -6.29 -28.66 9.53
CA ASN A 857 -7.74 -28.61 9.34
C ASN A 857 -8.39 -29.72 10.18
N ALA A 858 -9.18 -29.34 11.17
CA ALA A 858 -9.83 -30.28 12.08
C ALA A 858 -11.00 -31.06 11.45
N GLY A 859 -11.41 -30.71 10.22
CA GLY A 859 -12.34 -31.50 9.42
C GLY A 859 -13.79 -31.43 9.86
N LEU A 860 -14.15 -30.60 10.86
CA LEU A 860 -15.54 -30.47 11.31
C LEU A 860 -16.44 -29.76 10.27
N ALA A 861 -15.90 -29.34 9.12
CA ALA A 861 -16.68 -28.83 7.99
C ALA A 861 -17.06 -29.92 6.96
N GLY A 862 -16.51 -31.14 7.06
CA GLY A 862 -16.61 -32.20 6.04
C GLY A 862 -15.27 -32.46 5.33
N ALA A 863 -15.16 -33.61 4.65
CA ALA A 863 -13.94 -34.09 4.01
C ALA A 863 -13.71 -33.45 2.63
N GLU A 864 -13.18 -32.22 2.61
CA GLU A 864 -12.43 -31.71 1.46
C GLU A 864 -10.95 -31.74 1.83
N GLU A 865 -10.26 -32.80 1.41
CA GLU A 865 -8.82 -32.95 1.64
C GLU A 865 -8.08 -32.23 0.50
N THR A 866 -7.57 -31.04 0.80
CA THR A 866 -6.75 -30.24 -0.12
C THR A 866 -5.37 -30.89 -0.31
N MET A 867 -4.78 -30.77 -1.50
CA MET A 867 -3.50 -31.44 -1.82
C MET A 867 -2.24 -30.73 -1.33
N ASP A 868 -2.35 -29.65 -0.55
CA ASP A 868 -1.19 -28.87 -0.09
C ASP A 868 -0.24 -29.63 0.84
N TRP A 869 -0.70 -30.71 1.48
CA TRP A 869 0.14 -31.57 2.30
C TRP A 869 1.31 -32.21 1.53
N MET A 870 1.20 -32.32 0.20
CA MET A 870 2.25 -32.87 -0.66
C MET A 870 3.56 -32.08 -0.60
N PHE A 871 3.53 -30.81 -0.15
CA PHE A 871 4.68 -29.91 -0.17
C PHE A 871 5.38 -29.76 1.18
N TYR A 872 4.91 -30.46 2.22
CA TYR A 872 5.46 -30.36 3.58
C TYR A 872 6.24 -31.60 4.01
#